data_AF-A0A534PJV2-F1
#
_entry.id   AF-A0A534PJV2-F1
#
_cell.length_a   1.000
_cell.length_b   1.000
_cell.length_c   1.000
_cell.angle_alpha   90.00
_cell.angle_beta   90.00
_cell.angle_gamma   90.00
#
_symmetry.space_group_name_H-M   'P 1'
#
loop_
_entity.id
_entity.type
_entity.pdbx_description
1 polymer ?
#
loop_
_entity_poly.entity_id
_entity_poly.type
_entity_poly.pdbx_seq_one_letter_code
_entity_poly.pdbx_strand_id
1 'polypeptide(L)'
;MKTFFISHSSRNNPLVIAVAEILGQEQCWLDAWELRGGEDILKVIDAGVEAVKVFVIFWSADAKASPWVDEELGQARYRRLRRGDVTIVAVKLDNTPMPTWLERLLYIDGKKGPEHIARELARVRDESSLQTPVEEARQEDSFQNRLKESERIERAYHSPEHAGVILSGLPGMGKTALWRWTLRHRLAHLSPLKVDLEVGNTPAFFFGSLAKNLELRLPASVTQSGDWSDYWTKWVLPSIDPDAAVLIIDGTHLALDPAGRLPEWLENVFRDLLASSSENQLRLILATNKPIPLPARVQSKVEEIQLGRLPDEDVIRSLRYRLSITQPRRTASEPQLEEAAGFISGYPLGAQLWAAYAVKVGVDLAILDPAPVQKQVQDLVADMLSKAAPTEAEQRVLLLLSVLRLPASVESLVRDLDVKAETLTSLERSFLLDPTADGIAVHGLLGKHIVEKYSSHVAVTAAHERVGRYYLKEWRAAPEEFASSAVLGSQAYFHLLAAGRMDDAAAISWSLTEEARNAMIELYRTHQDEIVISIGKQLIRDLGKKADPSILFYYGLACGRRNDGADDRREALATFDRLLKLHVDNRFYWSGYGDTLSRLGKDQEAKKAYTRARALSDPRDPVPSNRLGELLLREGKIEEAETFLHEAHSRAPGDLRVVASYAALLQQQGKLEDALRLVKAGLQRR
;
A
#
# COMPACT_ATOMS: atom_id res chain seq x y z
N MET A 1 -29.75 20.02 -18.55
CA MET A 1 -29.01 18.91 -19.19
C MET A 1 -29.68 17.63 -18.74
N LYS A 2 -29.91 16.68 -19.65
CA LYS A 2 -30.62 15.45 -19.32
C LYS A 2 -29.79 14.59 -18.37
N THR A 3 -30.46 13.94 -17.44
CA THR A 3 -29.82 13.20 -16.35
C THR A 3 -30.01 11.70 -16.52
N PHE A 4 -31.19 11.28 -16.99
CA PHE A 4 -31.60 9.89 -17.11
C PHE A 4 -31.75 9.49 -18.57
N PHE A 5 -31.17 8.37 -18.96
CA PHE A 5 -31.54 7.66 -20.19
C PHE A 5 -32.45 6.50 -19.81
N ILE A 6 -33.62 6.42 -20.43
CA ILE A 6 -34.63 5.43 -20.09
C ILE A 6 -34.73 4.41 -21.23
N SER A 7 -34.33 3.17 -20.93
CA SER A 7 -34.39 2.03 -21.83
C SER A 7 -35.51 1.08 -21.40
N HIS A 8 -36.40 0.74 -22.32
CA HIS A 8 -37.58 -0.11 -22.06
C HIS A 8 -38.11 -0.76 -23.34
N SER A 9 -38.97 -1.77 -23.18
CA SER A 9 -39.78 -2.28 -24.29
C SER A 9 -40.99 -1.40 -24.52
N SER A 10 -41.41 -1.22 -25.77
CA SER A 10 -42.63 -0.47 -26.13
C SER A 10 -43.91 -1.00 -25.45
N ARG A 11 -43.93 -2.26 -25.02
CA ARG A 11 -45.00 -2.86 -24.21
C ARG A 11 -45.11 -2.29 -22.79
N ASN A 12 -44.06 -1.63 -22.30
CA ASN A 12 -44.00 -1.02 -20.97
C ASN A 12 -44.23 0.51 -21.00
N ASN A 13 -44.54 1.08 -22.18
CA ASN A 13 -44.75 2.53 -22.38
C ASN A 13 -45.65 3.20 -21.33
N PRO A 14 -46.84 2.67 -20.95
CA PRO A 14 -47.71 3.38 -20.01
C PRO A 14 -47.07 3.66 -18.65
N LEU A 15 -46.32 2.69 -18.10
CA LEU A 15 -45.63 2.85 -16.82
C LEU A 15 -44.40 3.76 -16.96
N VAL A 16 -43.64 3.57 -18.04
CA VAL A 16 -42.40 4.31 -18.28
C VAL A 16 -42.66 5.79 -18.52
N ILE A 17 -43.68 6.12 -19.30
CA ILE A 17 -44.10 7.51 -19.54
C ILE A 17 -44.55 8.16 -18.24
N ALA A 18 -45.36 7.48 -17.43
CA ALA A 18 -45.78 8.01 -16.12
C ALA A 18 -44.60 8.29 -15.19
N VAL A 19 -43.58 7.42 -15.15
CA VAL A 19 -42.35 7.66 -14.37
C VAL A 19 -41.58 8.87 -14.92
N ALA A 20 -41.41 8.93 -16.24
CA ALA A 20 -40.65 10.00 -16.90
C ALA A 20 -41.32 11.38 -16.76
N GLU A 21 -42.66 11.43 -16.75
CA GLU A 21 -43.44 12.65 -16.46
C GLU A 21 -43.21 13.15 -15.04
N ILE A 22 -43.17 12.24 -14.05
CA ILE A 22 -42.90 12.59 -12.64
C ILE A 22 -41.46 13.09 -12.45
N LEU A 23 -40.49 12.52 -13.18
CA LEU A 23 -39.09 12.97 -13.16
C LEU A 23 -38.87 14.32 -13.88
N GLY A 24 -39.79 14.69 -14.78
CA GLY A 24 -39.73 15.87 -15.63
C GLY A 24 -39.12 15.56 -17.01
N GLN A 25 -39.79 16.00 -18.08
CA GLN A 25 -39.39 15.69 -19.47
C GLN A 25 -37.99 16.21 -19.80
N GLU A 26 -37.63 17.38 -19.26
CA GLU A 26 -36.30 17.99 -19.44
C GLU A 26 -35.14 17.19 -18.81
N GLN A 27 -35.45 16.24 -17.91
CA GLN A 27 -34.46 15.41 -17.22
C GLN A 27 -34.25 14.05 -17.88
N CYS A 28 -35.14 13.65 -18.79
CA CYS A 28 -35.19 12.30 -19.33
C CYS A 28 -34.91 12.27 -20.83
N TRP A 29 -34.06 11.35 -21.23
CA TRP A 29 -33.90 10.93 -22.61
C TRP A 29 -34.77 9.68 -22.81
N LEU A 30 -35.78 9.81 -23.67
CA LEU A 30 -36.75 8.77 -24.00
C LEU A 30 -36.94 8.77 -25.52
N ASP A 31 -36.91 7.59 -26.13
CA ASP A 31 -37.06 7.39 -27.58
C ASP A 31 -38.30 8.09 -28.16
N ALA A 32 -39.44 7.97 -27.47
CA ALA A 32 -40.72 8.56 -27.85
C ALA A 32 -40.75 10.10 -27.85
N TRP A 33 -39.77 10.75 -27.20
CA TRP A 33 -39.68 12.22 -27.10
C TRP A 33 -38.58 12.81 -27.98
N GLU A 34 -37.52 12.04 -28.23
CA GLU A 34 -36.30 12.55 -28.85
C GLU A 34 -36.14 12.19 -30.33
N LEU A 35 -36.66 11.05 -30.77
CA LEU A 35 -36.46 10.58 -32.14
C LEU A 35 -37.39 11.33 -33.11
N ARG A 36 -36.80 11.99 -34.12
CA ARG A 36 -37.54 12.60 -35.24
C ARG A 36 -37.43 11.76 -36.50
N GLY A 37 -38.49 11.73 -37.31
CA GLY A 37 -38.50 10.98 -38.56
C GLY A 37 -37.43 11.47 -39.53
N GLY A 38 -36.52 10.56 -39.93
CA GLY A 38 -35.45 10.84 -40.91
C GLY A 38 -34.02 10.85 -40.35
N GLU A 39 -33.84 10.64 -39.04
CA GLU A 39 -32.52 10.60 -38.39
C GLU A 39 -31.90 9.18 -38.39
N ASP A 40 -30.58 9.11 -38.30
CA ASP A 40 -29.84 7.85 -38.07
C ASP A 40 -30.03 7.42 -36.61
N ILE A 41 -31.03 6.56 -36.39
CA ILE A 41 -31.54 6.17 -35.07
C ILE A 41 -30.42 5.68 -34.14
N LEU A 42 -29.46 4.90 -34.66
CA LEU A 42 -28.36 4.36 -33.86
C LEU A 42 -27.44 5.48 -33.36
N LYS A 43 -27.11 6.46 -34.20
CA LYS A 43 -26.27 7.60 -33.78
C LYS A 43 -26.95 8.49 -32.75
N VAL A 44 -28.26 8.66 -32.85
CA VAL A 44 -29.04 9.48 -31.92
C VAL A 44 -29.16 8.79 -30.56
N ILE A 45 -29.38 7.47 -30.54
CA ILE A 45 -29.35 6.65 -29.32
C ILE A 45 -27.95 6.70 -28.68
N ASP A 46 -26.89 6.49 -29.46
CA ASP A 46 -25.50 6.53 -28.96
C ASP A 46 -25.17 7.86 -28.29
N ALA A 47 -25.53 8.97 -28.95
CA ALA A 47 -25.35 10.30 -28.40
C ALA A 47 -26.20 10.53 -27.14
N GLY A 48 -27.42 9.96 -27.09
CA GLY A 48 -28.29 10.00 -25.93
C GLY A 48 -27.70 9.28 -24.71
N VAL A 49 -27.19 8.06 -24.90
CA VAL A 49 -26.56 7.27 -23.83
C VAL A 49 -25.28 7.95 -23.32
N GLU A 50 -24.47 8.56 -24.19
CA GLU A 50 -23.26 9.31 -23.80
C GLU A 50 -23.59 10.62 -23.06
N ALA A 51 -24.72 11.27 -23.36
CA ALA A 51 -25.08 12.57 -22.81
C ALA A 51 -25.61 12.55 -21.36
N VAL A 52 -25.97 11.38 -20.83
CA VAL A 52 -26.58 11.24 -19.49
C VAL A 52 -25.60 10.67 -18.45
N LYS A 53 -25.96 10.78 -17.17
CA LYS A 53 -25.20 10.21 -16.03
C LYS A 53 -25.81 8.92 -15.48
N VAL A 54 -27.12 8.74 -15.63
CA VAL A 54 -27.85 7.58 -15.11
C VAL A 54 -28.55 6.88 -16.27
N PHE A 55 -28.26 5.60 -16.46
CA PHE A 55 -28.93 4.72 -17.40
C PHE A 55 -29.93 3.85 -16.63
N VAL A 56 -31.21 3.94 -16.97
CA VAL A 56 -32.30 3.23 -16.31
C VAL A 56 -32.86 2.20 -17.27
N ILE A 57 -32.87 0.93 -16.88
CA ILE A 57 -33.47 -0.15 -17.67
C ILE A 57 -34.71 -0.71 -16.98
N PHE A 58 -35.85 -0.68 -17.66
CA PHE A 58 -37.07 -1.36 -17.23
C PHE A 58 -37.05 -2.81 -17.71
N TRP A 59 -36.69 -3.72 -16.80
CA TRP A 59 -36.48 -5.12 -17.13
C TRP A 59 -37.76 -5.95 -17.00
N SER A 60 -38.13 -6.58 -18.12
CA SER A 60 -39.28 -7.48 -18.28
C SER A 60 -38.95 -8.58 -19.30
N ALA A 61 -39.84 -9.56 -19.45
CA ALA A 61 -39.73 -10.59 -20.50
C ALA A 61 -39.65 -9.96 -21.90
N ASP A 62 -40.42 -8.89 -22.12
CA ASP A 62 -40.44 -8.15 -23.39
C ASP A 62 -39.17 -7.31 -23.60
N ALA A 63 -38.63 -6.70 -22.53
CA ALA A 63 -37.38 -5.94 -22.61
C ALA A 63 -36.20 -6.86 -22.95
N LYS A 64 -36.15 -8.05 -22.34
CA LYS A 64 -35.14 -9.08 -22.63
C LYS A 64 -35.18 -9.56 -24.10
N ALA A 65 -36.36 -9.57 -24.72
CA ALA A 65 -36.55 -10.00 -26.10
C ALA A 65 -36.35 -8.87 -27.13
N SER A 66 -36.15 -7.63 -26.70
CA SER A 66 -36.03 -6.46 -27.57
C SER A 66 -34.58 -6.25 -28.03
N PRO A 67 -34.27 -6.32 -29.34
CA PRO A 67 -32.93 -6.05 -29.85
C PRO A 67 -32.43 -4.62 -29.53
N TRP A 68 -33.35 -3.65 -29.48
CA TRP A 68 -33.01 -2.26 -29.18
C TRP A 68 -32.61 -2.07 -27.71
N VAL A 69 -33.30 -2.73 -26.79
CA VAL A 69 -32.94 -2.69 -25.36
C VAL A 69 -31.61 -3.39 -25.13
N ASP A 70 -31.31 -4.48 -25.86
CA ASP A 70 -30.03 -5.18 -25.75
C ASP A 70 -28.86 -4.30 -26.24
N GLU A 71 -29.04 -3.57 -27.33
CA GLU A 71 -28.02 -2.63 -27.85
C GLU A 71 -27.76 -1.48 -26.87
N GLU A 72 -28.81 -0.80 -26.40
CA GLU A 72 -28.71 0.30 -25.44
C GLU A 72 -28.05 -0.15 -24.12
N LEU A 73 -28.47 -1.30 -23.60
CA LEU A 73 -27.90 -1.89 -22.39
C LEU A 73 -26.45 -2.32 -22.58
N GLY A 74 -26.11 -2.84 -23.76
CA GLY A 74 -24.76 -3.22 -24.17
C GLY A 74 -23.81 -2.03 -24.16
N GLN A 75 -24.24 -0.90 -24.72
CA GLN A 75 -23.46 0.34 -24.72
C GLN A 75 -23.28 0.92 -23.32
N ALA A 76 -24.35 1.01 -22.52
CA ALA A 76 -24.25 1.47 -21.14
C ALA A 76 -23.29 0.61 -20.32
N ARG A 77 -23.33 -0.72 -20.52
CA ARG A 77 -22.40 -1.67 -19.89
C ARG A 77 -20.96 -1.42 -20.33
N TYR A 78 -20.71 -1.24 -21.62
CA TYR A 78 -19.37 -0.96 -22.15
C TYR A 78 -18.81 0.35 -21.57
N ARG A 79 -19.61 1.42 -21.56
CA ARG A 79 -19.25 2.73 -21.00
C ARG A 79 -18.91 2.61 -19.50
N ARG A 80 -19.74 1.90 -18.73
CA ARG A 80 -19.47 1.61 -17.30
C ARG A 80 -18.17 0.84 -17.10
N LEU A 81 -17.90 -0.18 -17.91
CA LEU A 81 -16.69 -1.01 -17.79
C LEU A 81 -15.40 -0.25 -18.15
N ARG A 82 -15.47 0.68 -19.11
CA ARG A 82 -14.28 1.42 -19.59
C ARG A 82 -14.02 2.73 -18.86
N ARG A 83 -15.07 3.50 -18.57
CA ARG A 83 -14.96 4.87 -18.06
C ARG A 83 -15.53 5.02 -16.64
N GLY A 84 -16.49 4.17 -16.24
CA GLY A 84 -17.09 4.22 -14.91
C GLY A 84 -17.94 5.46 -14.64
N ASP A 85 -18.25 6.24 -15.67
CA ASP A 85 -18.91 7.55 -15.60
C ASP A 85 -20.45 7.49 -15.76
N VAL A 86 -21.01 6.28 -15.84
CA VAL A 86 -22.46 6.03 -15.94
C VAL A 86 -22.93 5.06 -14.86
N THR A 87 -24.00 5.45 -14.17
CA THR A 87 -24.69 4.61 -13.18
C THR A 87 -25.81 3.85 -13.87
N ILE A 88 -25.83 2.52 -13.76
CA ILE A 88 -26.90 1.68 -14.33
C ILE A 88 -27.85 1.26 -13.21
N VAL A 89 -29.14 1.53 -13.39
CA VAL A 89 -30.23 1.18 -12.47
C VAL A 89 -31.23 0.27 -13.17
N ALA A 90 -31.56 -0.88 -12.58
CA ALA A 90 -32.53 -1.82 -13.13
C ALA A 90 -33.88 -1.71 -12.40
N VAL A 91 -34.96 -1.39 -13.12
CA VAL A 91 -36.33 -1.45 -12.60
C VAL A 91 -36.92 -2.80 -12.95
N LYS A 92 -37.14 -3.66 -11.94
CA LYS A 92 -37.66 -5.02 -12.15
C LYS A 92 -39.19 -4.99 -12.25
N LEU A 93 -39.74 -5.33 -13.41
CA LEU A 93 -41.19 -5.32 -13.65
C LEU A 93 -41.85 -6.68 -13.42
N ASP A 94 -41.13 -7.77 -13.69
CA ASP A 94 -41.62 -9.14 -13.55
C ASP A 94 -40.54 -10.07 -12.99
N ASN A 95 -40.80 -11.39 -13.01
CA ASN A 95 -39.85 -12.39 -12.52
C ASN A 95 -38.85 -12.86 -13.59
N THR A 96 -38.70 -12.12 -14.69
CA THR A 96 -37.76 -12.48 -15.76
C THR A 96 -36.33 -12.46 -15.22
N PRO A 97 -35.56 -13.55 -15.39
CA PRO A 97 -34.18 -13.60 -14.92
C PRO A 97 -33.33 -12.60 -15.69
N MET A 98 -32.58 -11.80 -14.94
CA MET A 98 -31.63 -10.83 -15.47
C MET A 98 -30.30 -11.52 -15.78
N PRO A 99 -29.46 -10.94 -16.66
CA PRO A 99 -28.07 -11.33 -16.76
C PRO A 99 -27.37 -11.16 -15.40
N THR A 100 -26.50 -12.11 -15.04
CA THR A 100 -25.80 -12.12 -13.73
C THR A 100 -25.01 -10.84 -13.41
N TRP A 101 -24.65 -10.06 -14.43
CA TRP A 101 -23.98 -8.78 -14.25
C TRP A 101 -24.94 -7.64 -13.90
N LEU A 102 -26.19 -7.70 -14.36
CA LEU A 102 -27.25 -6.73 -14.08
C LEU A 102 -27.88 -6.97 -12.70
N GLU A 103 -27.97 -8.23 -12.26
CA GLU A 103 -28.42 -8.61 -10.91
C GLU A 103 -27.57 -8.02 -9.77
N ARG A 104 -26.33 -7.62 -10.08
CA ARG A 104 -25.36 -7.08 -9.11
C ARG A 104 -25.38 -5.55 -9.02
N LEU A 105 -26.31 -4.91 -9.74
CA LEU A 105 -26.47 -3.46 -9.79
C LEU A 105 -27.66 -3.00 -8.94
N LEU A 106 -27.80 -1.68 -8.77
CA LEU A 106 -28.93 -1.08 -8.07
C LEU A 106 -30.22 -1.48 -8.75
N TYR A 107 -31.16 -2.05 -7.98
CA TYR A 107 -32.46 -2.44 -8.48
C TYR A 107 -33.59 -1.72 -7.75
N ILE A 108 -34.64 -1.39 -8.50
CA ILE A 108 -35.88 -0.81 -7.98
C ILE A 108 -37.01 -1.81 -8.26
N ASP A 109 -37.85 -2.05 -7.26
CA ASP A 109 -39.05 -2.87 -7.43
C ASP A 109 -40.13 -2.08 -8.18
N GLY A 110 -40.31 -2.41 -9.46
CA GLY A 110 -41.25 -1.72 -10.34
C GLY A 110 -42.72 -2.01 -10.04
N LYS A 111 -43.03 -3.02 -9.20
CA LYS A 111 -44.40 -3.35 -8.81
C LYS A 111 -45.02 -2.33 -7.84
N LYS A 112 -44.20 -1.48 -7.23
CA LYS A 112 -44.61 -0.43 -6.29
C LYS A 112 -45.14 0.85 -6.95
N GLY A 113 -45.22 0.88 -8.28
CA GLY A 113 -45.85 1.96 -9.05
C GLY A 113 -44.93 3.13 -9.38
N PRO A 114 -45.38 4.05 -10.25
CA PRO A 114 -44.53 5.06 -10.90
C PRO A 114 -43.96 6.10 -9.93
N GLU A 115 -44.72 6.51 -8.90
CA GLU A 115 -44.27 7.48 -7.90
C GLU A 115 -43.10 6.96 -7.05
N HIS A 116 -43.14 5.67 -6.69
CA HIS A 116 -42.04 5.04 -5.97
C HIS A 116 -40.79 4.97 -6.84
N ILE A 117 -40.93 4.52 -8.09
CA ILE A 117 -39.82 4.40 -9.03
C ILE A 117 -39.16 5.77 -9.26
N ALA A 118 -39.96 6.82 -9.52
CA ALA A 118 -39.43 8.17 -9.73
C ALA A 118 -38.71 8.73 -8.49
N ARG A 119 -39.23 8.47 -7.28
CA ARG A 119 -38.60 8.91 -6.03
C ARG A 119 -37.24 8.25 -5.82
N GLU A 120 -37.14 6.93 -6.03
CA GLU A 120 -35.87 6.22 -5.89
C GLU A 120 -34.86 6.66 -6.97
N LEU A 121 -35.30 6.88 -8.22
CA LEU A 121 -34.44 7.41 -9.28
C LEU A 121 -33.94 8.83 -8.98
N ALA A 122 -34.78 9.69 -8.37
CA ALA A 122 -34.36 11.02 -7.94
C ALA A 122 -33.30 10.99 -6.84
N ARG A 123 -33.34 10.01 -5.92
CA ARG A 123 -32.27 9.81 -4.92
C ARG A 123 -30.95 9.45 -5.58
N VAL A 124 -30.98 8.51 -6.53
CA VAL A 124 -29.77 8.09 -7.28
C VAL A 124 -29.11 9.27 -8.03
N ARG A 125 -29.89 10.26 -8.47
CA ARG A 125 -29.36 11.49 -9.08
C ARG A 125 -28.60 12.36 -8.07
N ASP A 126 -29.20 12.62 -6.92
CA ASP A 126 -28.66 13.54 -5.91
C ASP A 126 -27.45 12.92 -5.20
N GLU A 127 -27.36 11.60 -5.24
CA GLU A 127 -26.31 10.74 -4.70
C GLU A 127 -25.22 10.37 -5.72
N SER A 128 -25.00 11.14 -6.79
CA SER A 128 -23.93 10.87 -7.80
C SER A 128 -22.47 10.91 -7.25
N SER A 129 -22.30 10.92 -5.93
CA SER A 129 -21.06 10.60 -5.21
C SER A 129 -21.12 9.29 -4.39
N LEU A 130 -22.16 8.47 -4.51
CA LEU A 130 -22.21 7.18 -3.85
C LEU A 130 -21.28 6.19 -4.56
N GLN A 131 -20.14 5.98 -3.89
CA GLN A 131 -19.73 4.62 -3.59
C GLN A 131 -21.00 3.81 -3.27
N THR A 132 -21.29 2.83 -4.10
CA THR A 132 -22.48 1.97 -3.99
C THR A 132 -22.70 1.49 -2.54
N PRO A 133 -23.94 1.18 -2.11
CA PRO A 133 -24.18 0.39 -0.88
C PRO A 133 -23.42 -0.95 -0.91
N VAL A 134 -23.07 -1.42 -2.10
CA VAL A 134 -22.17 -2.55 -2.35
C VAL A 134 -20.70 -2.20 -2.10
N GLU A 135 -20.24 -0.96 -2.29
CA GLU A 135 -18.90 -0.50 -1.89
C GLU A 135 -18.79 -0.24 -0.39
N GLU A 136 -19.86 0.23 0.27
CA GLU A 136 -19.92 0.27 1.74
C GLU A 136 -19.98 -1.14 2.33
N ALA A 137 -20.79 -2.05 1.76
CA ALA A 137 -20.80 -3.47 2.12
C ALA A 137 -19.50 -4.23 1.75
N ARG A 138 -18.78 -3.80 0.70
CA ARG A 138 -17.43 -4.33 0.37
C ARG A 138 -16.33 -3.75 1.25
N GLN A 139 -16.52 -2.56 1.82
CA GLN A 139 -15.66 -2.02 2.88
C GLN A 139 -15.94 -2.72 4.22
N GLU A 140 -17.18 -3.17 4.46
CA GLU A 140 -17.68 -3.77 5.71
C GLU A 140 -16.96 -5.07 6.12
N ASP A 141 -16.86 -6.13 5.30
CA ASP A 141 -16.07 -7.33 5.70
C ASP A 141 -14.57 -7.25 5.35
N SER A 142 -14.10 -6.05 5.01
CA SER A 142 -12.68 -5.75 4.83
C SER A 142 -11.97 -5.39 6.14
N PHE A 143 -12.74 -5.21 7.22
CA PHE A 143 -12.24 -4.97 8.58
C PHE A 143 -11.45 -6.19 9.06
N GLN A 144 -10.13 -6.02 9.11
CA GLN A 144 -9.20 -7.04 9.58
C GLN A 144 -9.30 -7.12 11.10
N ASN A 145 -9.14 -8.33 11.65
CA ASN A 145 -9.39 -8.77 13.03
C ASN A 145 -8.74 -7.92 14.15
N ARG A 146 -9.16 -6.65 14.29
CA ARG A 146 -8.75 -5.72 15.34
C ARG A 146 -9.77 -5.71 16.48
N LEU A 147 -10.23 -6.91 16.87
CA LEU A 147 -11.24 -7.07 17.91
C LEU A 147 -10.75 -6.56 19.26
N LYS A 148 -9.45 -6.77 19.58
CA LYS A 148 -8.83 -6.25 20.81
C LYS A 148 -8.86 -4.74 20.87
N GLU A 149 -8.52 -4.06 19.78
CA GLU A 149 -8.58 -2.60 19.70
C GLU A 149 -10.03 -2.09 19.71
N SER A 150 -10.96 -2.80 19.07
CA SER A 150 -12.38 -2.47 19.17
C SER A 150 -12.93 -2.64 20.59
N GLU A 151 -12.50 -3.66 21.32
CA GLU A 151 -12.86 -3.90 22.73
C GLU A 151 -12.34 -2.79 23.62
N ARG A 152 -11.20 -2.19 23.28
CA ARG A 152 -10.67 -1.01 24.00
C ARG A 152 -11.57 0.21 23.78
N ILE A 153 -11.99 0.48 22.55
CA ILE A 153 -12.95 1.57 22.26
C ILE A 153 -14.27 1.35 23.03
N GLU A 154 -14.79 0.12 23.04
CA GLU A 154 -16.00 -0.23 23.79
C GLU A 154 -15.80 -0.10 25.31
N ARG A 155 -14.64 -0.53 25.84
CA ARG A 155 -14.31 -0.32 27.24
C ARG A 155 -14.21 1.15 27.61
N ALA A 156 -13.67 2.00 26.74
CA ALA A 156 -13.64 3.44 26.94
C ALA A 156 -15.06 4.02 27.02
N TYR A 157 -16.01 3.51 26.22
CA TYR A 157 -17.42 3.91 26.31
C TYR A 157 -18.04 3.59 27.69
N HIS A 158 -17.69 2.45 28.29
CA HIS A 158 -18.14 2.04 29.62
C HIS A 158 -17.26 2.56 30.78
N SER A 159 -16.21 3.33 30.48
CA SER A 159 -15.24 3.77 31.48
C SER A 159 -15.72 5.07 32.15
N PRO A 160 -15.70 5.16 33.49
CA PRO A 160 -15.91 6.44 34.18
C PRO A 160 -14.68 7.36 34.10
N GLU A 161 -13.53 6.82 33.68
CA GLU A 161 -12.25 7.54 33.62
C GLU A 161 -12.03 8.17 32.24
N HIS A 162 -12.45 7.49 31.17
CA HIS A 162 -12.19 7.89 29.80
C HIS A 162 -13.46 8.40 29.11
N ALA A 163 -13.38 9.62 28.58
CA ALA A 163 -14.45 10.23 27.78
C ALA A 163 -14.06 10.37 26.29
N GLY A 164 -12.86 9.93 25.92
CA GLY A 164 -12.38 9.95 24.55
C GLY A 164 -11.39 8.85 24.24
N VAL A 165 -11.17 8.62 22.95
CA VAL A 165 -10.19 7.67 22.42
C VAL A 165 -9.30 8.35 21.40
N ILE A 166 -8.00 8.07 21.44
CA ILE A 166 -7.05 8.45 20.40
C ILE A 166 -6.64 7.19 19.64
N LEU A 167 -7.00 7.11 18.37
CA LEU A 167 -6.48 6.14 17.43
C LEU A 167 -5.23 6.72 16.78
N SER A 168 -4.06 6.19 17.14
CA SER A 168 -2.76 6.67 16.65
C SER A 168 -2.04 5.59 15.82
N GLY A 169 -0.96 5.97 15.12
CA GLY A 169 -0.16 5.06 14.30
C GLY A 169 -0.01 5.51 12.85
N LEU A 170 0.72 4.72 12.04
CA LEU A 170 1.07 5.09 10.67
C LEU A 170 -0.16 5.30 9.75
N PRO A 171 -0.08 6.18 8.73
CA PRO A 171 -1.09 6.31 7.69
C PRO A 171 -1.43 4.96 7.05
N GLY A 172 -2.72 4.70 6.78
CA GLY A 172 -3.17 3.45 6.16
C GLY A 172 -3.26 2.23 7.09
N MET A 173 -3.03 2.39 8.40
CA MET A 173 -3.17 1.29 9.39
C MET A 173 -4.61 0.91 9.75
N GLY A 174 -5.60 1.60 9.16
CA GLY A 174 -7.02 1.27 9.35
C GLY A 174 -7.69 1.97 10.53
N LYS A 175 -7.19 3.12 10.99
CA LYS A 175 -7.82 3.93 12.07
C LYS A 175 -9.28 4.26 11.76
N THR A 176 -9.54 4.78 10.55
CA THR A 176 -10.90 5.11 10.09
C THR A 176 -11.78 3.88 9.94
N ALA A 177 -11.21 2.75 9.50
CA ALA A 177 -11.94 1.49 9.41
C ALA A 177 -12.32 0.95 10.80
N LEU A 178 -11.43 1.10 11.79
CA LEU A 178 -11.63 0.63 13.15
C LEU A 178 -12.78 1.34 13.85
N TRP A 179 -12.74 2.68 13.98
CA TRP A 179 -13.82 3.37 14.69
C TRP A 179 -15.18 3.17 13.99
N ARG A 180 -15.21 3.16 12.65
CA ARG A 180 -16.44 2.92 11.88
C ARG A 180 -17.01 1.55 12.18
N TRP A 181 -16.17 0.53 12.17
CA TRP A 181 -16.60 -0.84 12.46
C TRP A 181 -17.11 -0.96 13.89
N THR A 182 -16.39 -0.41 14.88
CA THR A 182 -16.79 -0.47 16.29
C THR A 182 -18.11 0.24 16.54
N LEU A 183 -18.30 1.45 16.02
CA LEU A 183 -19.56 2.17 16.16
C LEU A 183 -20.71 1.40 15.52
N ARG A 184 -20.54 0.85 14.32
CA ARG A 184 -21.61 0.10 13.65
C ARG A 184 -21.99 -1.21 14.35
N HIS A 185 -21.02 -1.94 14.92
CA HIS A 185 -21.26 -3.31 15.40
C HIS A 185 -21.35 -3.46 16.92
N ARG A 186 -20.69 -2.58 17.67
CA ARG A 186 -20.65 -2.66 19.14
C ARG A 186 -21.33 -1.48 19.82
N LEU A 187 -21.32 -0.31 19.19
CA LEU A 187 -21.90 0.92 19.73
C LEU A 187 -22.91 1.56 18.76
N ALA A 188 -23.79 0.73 18.17
CA ALA A 188 -24.68 1.10 17.06
C ALA A 188 -25.70 2.19 17.40
N HIS A 189 -25.92 2.43 18.69
CA HIS A 189 -26.76 3.52 19.21
C HIS A 189 -26.08 4.89 19.12
N LEU A 190 -24.76 4.95 18.96
CA LEU A 190 -24.03 6.21 18.81
C LEU A 190 -23.98 6.65 17.34
N SER A 191 -24.36 7.89 17.11
CA SER A 191 -24.30 8.58 15.82
C SER A 191 -22.96 9.33 15.69
N PRO A 192 -22.14 9.02 14.67
CA PRO A 192 -20.87 9.69 14.47
C PRO A 192 -21.05 11.07 13.84
N LEU A 193 -20.58 12.10 14.53
CA LEU A 193 -20.41 13.45 13.97
C LEU A 193 -18.99 13.55 13.40
N LYS A 194 -18.80 13.23 12.12
CA LYS A 194 -17.47 13.19 11.50
C LYS A 194 -17.02 14.57 11.01
N VAL A 195 -15.78 14.94 11.35
CA VAL A 195 -15.00 16.01 10.71
C VAL A 195 -13.71 15.43 10.13
N ASP A 196 -13.45 15.74 8.86
CA ASP A 196 -12.27 15.25 8.13
C ASP A 196 -11.29 16.39 7.87
N LEU A 197 -10.21 16.46 8.65
CA LEU A 197 -9.25 17.56 8.54
C LEU A 197 -8.31 17.44 7.34
N GLU A 198 -8.32 16.31 6.62
CA GLU A 198 -7.62 16.20 5.34
C GLU A 198 -8.33 17.04 4.25
N VAL A 199 -9.66 17.22 4.37
CA VAL A 199 -10.45 18.07 3.45
C VAL A 199 -10.28 19.55 3.78
N GLY A 200 -10.17 19.88 5.07
CA GLY A 200 -9.90 21.24 5.52
C GLY A 200 -9.58 21.31 7.02
N ASN A 201 -8.57 22.09 7.39
CA ASN A 201 -8.05 22.16 8.76
C ASN A 201 -8.25 23.53 9.43
N THR A 202 -9.12 24.38 8.90
CA THR A 202 -9.42 25.69 9.48
C THR A 202 -10.60 25.61 10.46
N PRO A 203 -10.70 26.53 11.45
CA PRO A 203 -11.87 26.62 12.32
C PRO A 203 -13.18 26.72 11.51
N ALA A 204 -13.19 27.52 10.44
CA ALA A 204 -14.36 27.69 9.60
C ALA A 204 -14.84 26.38 8.97
N PHE A 205 -13.91 25.56 8.46
CA PHE A 205 -14.23 24.25 7.93
C PHE A 205 -14.70 23.29 9.03
N PHE A 206 -14.02 23.27 10.18
CA PHE A 206 -14.34 22.41 11.31
C PHE A 206 -15.76 22.66 11.82
N PHE A 207 -16.05 23.90 12.23
CA PHE A 207 -17.35 24.27 12.77
C PHE A 207 -18.44 24.28 11.70
N GLY A 208 -18.12 24.62 10.45
CA GLY A 208 -19.04 24.51 9.33
C GLY A 208 -19.46 23.06 9.04
N SER A 209 -18.53 22.11 9.16
CA SER A 209 -18.81 20.67 9.02
C SER A 209 -19.73 20.18 10.14
N LEU A 210 -19.47 20.60 11.39
CA LEU A 210 -20.35 20.28 12.51
C LEU A 210 -21.74 20.90 12.37
N ALA A 211 -21.81 22.18 11.97
CA ALA A 211 -23.08 22.84 11.71
C ALA A 211 -23.88 22.11 10.63
N LYS A 212 -23.24 21.64 9.56
CA LYS A 212 -23.87 20.83 8.53
C LYS A 212 -24.40 19.50 9.08
N ASN A 213 -23.60 18.77 9.85
CA ASN A 213 -24.00 17.46 10.42
C ASN A 213 -25.15 17.58 11.43
N LEU A 214 -25.23 18.71 12.15
CA LEU A 214 -26.25 18.98 13.16
C LEU A 214 -27.42 19.83 12.63
N GLU A 215 -27.44 20.10 11.32
CA GLU A 215 -28.44 20.97 10.65
C GLU A 215 -28.59 22.37 11.29
N LEU A 216 -27.49 22.91 11.83
CA LEU A 216 -27.44 24.22 12.46
C LEU A 216 -27.21 25.33 11.44
N ARG A 217 -27.87 26.47 11.67
CA ARG A 217 -27.57 27.70 10.94
C ARG A 217 -26.21 28.24 11.35
N LEU A 218 -25.39 28.62 10.38
CA LEU A 218 -24.14 29.34 10.60
C LEU A 218 -24.36 30.86 10.42
N PRO A 219 -24.32 31.68 11.49
CA PRO A 219 -24.56 33.11 11.38
C PRO A 219 -23.45 33.83 10.59
N ALA A 220 -23.83 34.79 9.73
CA ALA A 220 -22.87 35.60 8.99
C ALA A 220 -21.95 36.43 9.91
N SER A 221 -22.42 36.76 11.13
CA SER A 221 -21.59 37.44 12.14
C SER A 221 -20.39 36.59 12.57
N VAL A 222 -20.56 35.27 12.70
CA VAL A 222 -19.48 34.34 13.08
C VAL A 222 -18.46 34.19 11.95
N THR A 223 -18.93 34.09 10.70
CA THR A 223 -18.02 33.98 9.55
C THR A 223 -17.26 35.29 9.29
N GLN A 224 -17.80 36.44 9.69
CA GLN A 224 -17.15 37.74 9.59
C GLN A 224 -16.23 38.06 10.77
N SER A 225 -16.63 37.72 12.00
CA SER A 225 -15.83 37.99 13.21
C SER A 225 -14.74 36.96 13.45
N GLY A 226 -14.92 35.72 12.98
CA GLY A 226 -14.07 34.59 13.32
C GLY A 226 -14.24 34.10 14.75
N ASP A 227 -15.29 34.51 15.46
CA ASP A 227 -15.55 34.10 16.85
C ASP A 227 -16.20 32.71 16.93
N TRP A 228 -15.38 31.71 16.61
CA TRP A 228 -15.79 30.32 16.60
C TRP A 228 -16.00 29.74 18.00
N SER A 229 -15.36 30.31 19.02
CA SER A 229 -15.51 29.87 20.41
C SER A 229 -16.90 30.20 20.96
N ASP A 230 -17.43 31.38 20.60
CA ASP A 230 -18.80 31.76 20.94
C ASP A 230 -19.82 30.87 20.21
N TYR A 231 -19.57 30.59 18.92
CA TYR A 231 -20.42 29.70 18.14
C TYR A 231 -20.45 28.27 18.70
N TRP A 232 -19.29 27.72 19.04
CA TRP A 232 -19.16 26.42 19.71
C TRP A 232 -20.00 26.35 20.98
N THR A 233 -19.79 27.29 21.90
CA THR A 233 -20.36 27.25 23.24
C THR A 233 -21.88 27.47 23.22
N LYS A 234 -22.38 28.39 22.38
CA LYS A 234 -23.80 28.76 22.36
C LYS A 234 -24.68 27.89 21.47
N TRP A 235 -24.12 27.32 20.39
CA TRP A 235 -24.92 26.66 19.36
C TRP A 235 -24.53 25.21 19.15
N VAL A 236 -23.24 24.92 18.94
CA VAL A 236 -22.80 23.59 18.55
C VAL A 236 -22.84 22.63 19.74
N LEU A 237 -22.13 22.94 20.82
CA LEU A 237 -22.01 22.06 21.99
C LEU A 237 -23.38 21.70 22.61
N PRO A 238 -24.32 22.63 22.82
CA PRO A 238 -25.64 22.30 23.35
C PRO A 238 -26.51 21.43 22.43
N SER A 239 -26.17 21.36 21.13
CA SER A 239 -26.91 20.57 20.13
C SER A 239 -26.35 19.15 19.95
N ILE A 240 -25.21 18.83 20.56
CA ILE A 240 -24.63 17.48 20.55
C ILE A 240 -25.29 16.69 21.68
N ASP A 241 -25.92 15.56 21.33
CA ASP A 241 -26.57 14.69 22.32
C ASP A 241 -25.56 13.95 23.21
N PRO A 242 -25.53 14.23 24.52
CA PRO A 242 -25.48 13.24 25.58
C PRO A 242 -25.00 11.82 25.29
N ASP A 243 -25.97 11.04 24.87
CA ASP A 243 -25.95 9.60 25.00
C ASP A 243 -26.04 8.95 23.63
N ALA A 244 -26.17 9.77 22.58
CA ALA A 244 -26.40 9.33 21.22
C ALA A 244 -25.41 9.91 20.20
N ALA A 245 -24.50 10.83 20.56
CA ALA A 245 -23.56 11.43 19.62
C ALA A 245 -22.10 11.30 20.07
N VAL A 246 -21.22 10.97 19.10
CA VAL A 246 -19.77 10.92 19.29
C VAL A 246 -19.08 11.76 18.20
N LEU A 247 -18.21 12.69 18.61
CA LEU A 247 -17.43 13.49 17.69
C LEU A 247 -16.23 12.68 17.18
N ILE A 248 -16.09 12.59 15.86
CA ILE A 248 -14.96 11.92 15.20
C ILE A 248 -14.12 12.96 14.45
N ILE A 249 -12.83 13.04 14.76
CA ILE A 249 -11.90 13.95 14.09
C ILE A 249 -10.81 13.13 13.40
N ASP A 250 -10.98 12.90 12.09
CA ASP A 250 -9.97 12.27 11.26
C ASP A 250 -8.90 13.31 10.88
N GLY A 251 -7.63 12.92 10.96
CA GLY A 251 -6.51 13.78 10.59
C GLY A 251 -6.15 14.84 11.64
N THR A 252 -6.35 14.57 12.93
CA THR A 252 -6.20 15.57 14.01
C THR A 252 -4.86 16.33 14.01
N HIS A 253 -3.75 15.63 13.72
CA HIS A 253 -2.42 16.24 13.54
C HIS A 253 -2.34 17.39 12.50
N LEU A 254 -3.27 17.48 11.57
CA LEU A 254 -3.31 18.54 10.55
C LEU A 254 -3.81 19.89 11.11
N ALA A 255 -4.42 19.90 12.28
CA ALA A 255 -4.79 21.13 12.97
C ALA A 255 -3.64 21.74 13.79
N LEU A 256 -2.52 21.03 13.96
CA LEU A 256 -1.37 21.53 14.73
C LEU A 256 -0.74 22.74 14.02
N ASP A 257 -0.25 23.70 14.80
CA ASP A 257 0.50 24.84 14.28
C ASP A 257 1.86 24.39 13.71
N PRO A 258 2.60 25.26 12.98
CA PRO A 258 3.92 24.91 12.47
C PRO A 258 4.96 24.51 13.53
N ALA A 259 4.72 24.83 14.81
CA ALA A 259 5.53 24.41 15.95
C ALA A 259 5.02 23.09 16.57
N GLY A 260 4.01 22.45 15.99
CA GLY A 260 3.42 21.19 16.45
C GLY A 260 2.48 21.33 17.64
N ARG A 261 2.06 22.55 18.00
CA ARG A 261 1.19 22.80 19.16
C ARG A 261 -0.29 22.72 18.78
N LEU A 262 -1.10 22.27 19.73
CA LEU A 262 -2.55 22.25 19.59
C LEU A 262 -3.08 23.71 19.63
N PRO A 263 -3.91 24.14 18.65
CA PRO A 263 -4.46 25.49 18.68
C PRO A 263 -5.55 25.62 19.76
N GLU A 264 -5.62 26.81 20.37
CA GLU A 264 -6.49 27.08 21.53
C GLU A 264 -7.97 26.74 21.29
N TRP A 265 -8.51 27.04 20.10
CA TRP A 265 -9.90 26.75 19.76
C TRP A 265 -10.21 25.24 19.81
N LEU A 266 -9.26 24.39 19.41
CA LEU A 266 -9.43 22.94 19.38
C LEU A 266 -9.19 22.35 20.77
N GLU A 267 -8.25 22.92 21.52
CA GLU A 267 -8.07 22.59 22.94
C GLU A 267 -9.34 22.87 23.76
N ASN A 268 -10.02 24.00 23.50
CA ASN A 268 -11.29 24.33 24.12
C ASN A 268 -12.36 23.28 23.80
N VAL A 269 -12.49 22.86 22.55
CA VAL A 269 -13.42 21.78 22.14
C VAL A 269 -13.13 20.49 22.91
N PHE A 270 -11.86 20.08 23.00
CA PHE A 270 -11.47 18.86 23.71
C PHE A 270 -11.78 18.95 25.20
N ARG A 271 -11.44 20.08 25.83
CA ARG A 271 -11.74 20.32 27.24
C ARG A 271 -13.23 20.23 27.52
N ASP A 272 -14.06 20.88 26.71
CA ASP A 272 -15.50 20.97 26.96
C ASP A 272 -16.19 19.60 26.78
N LEU A 273 -15.80 18.84 25.76
CA LEU A 273 -16.32 17.47 25.54
C LEU A 273 -15.89 16.51 26.66
N LEU A 274 -14.64 16.58 27.10
CA LEU A 274 -14.08 15.63 28.06
C LEU A 274 -14.35 16.01 29.53
N ALA A 275 -14.95 17.18 29.79
CA ALA A 275 -15.30 17.64 31.12
C ALA A 275 -16.60 17.02 31.67
N SER A 276 -17.45 16.40 30.84
CA SER A 276 -18.75 15.86 31.28
C SER A 276 -18.61 14.60 32.13
N SER A 277 -19.46 14.46 33.15
CA SER A 277 -19.45 13.36 34.13
C SER A 277 -20.74 12.53 34.11
N SER A 278 -21.18 12.08 32.92
CA SER A 278 -22.26 11.08 32.77
C SER A 278 -21.74 9.65 32.97
N GLU A 279 -22.57 8.63 33.23
CA GLU A 279 -22.05 7.26 33.44
C GLU A 279 -21.56 6.56 32.16
N ASN A 280 -22.03 6.99 30.98
CA ASN A 280 -21.59 6.52 29.66
C ASN A 280 -21.01 7.71 28.88
N GLN A 281 -19.75 7.63 28.43
CA GLN A 281 -18.95 8.85 28.22
C GLN A 281 -18.17 8.96 26.91
N LEU A 282 -18.29 8.07 25.92
CA LEU A 282 -17.47 8.25 24.70
C LEU A 282 -17.95 9.45 23.87
N ARG A 283 -17.30 10.60 24.06
CA ARG A 283 -17.61 11.88 23.39
C ARG A 283 -16.78 12.13 22.16
N LEU A 284 -15.58 11.55 22.14
CA LEU A 284 -14.54 11.97 21.21
C LEU A 284 -13.72 10.77 20.73
N ILE A 285 -13.57 10.62 19.42
CA ILE A 285 -12.55 9.75 18.83
C ILE A 285 -11.67 10.60 17.91
N LEU A 286 -10.37 10.63 18.22
CA LEU A 286 -9.35 11.30 17.42
C LEU A 286 -8.60 10.26 16.60
N ALA A 287 -8.50 10.45 15.28
CA ALA A 287 -7.61 9.63 14.45
C ALA A 287 -6.42 10.47 13.96
N THR A 288 -5.21 10.01 14.23
CA THR A 288 -3.99 10.78 13.96
C THR A 288 -2.82 9.95 13.44
N ASN A 289 -1.98 10.59 12.62
CA ASN A 289 -0.73 10.03 12.10
C ASN A 289 0.52 10.61 12.78
N LYS A 290 0.34 11.57 13.70
CA LYS A 290 1.40 12.12 14.56
C LYS A 290 0.89 12.23 16.02
N PRO A 291 1.78 12.21 17.01
CA PRO A 291 1.41 12.52 18.39
C PRO A 291 0.72 13.88 18.47
N ILE A 292 -0.29 13.97 19.32
CA ILE A 292 -0.98 15.22 19.61
C ILE A 292 -0.55 15.62 21.02
N PRO A 293 0.11 16.78 21.21
CA PRO A 293 0.47 17.24 22.54
C PRO A 293 -0.79 17.73 23.26
N LEU A 294 -1.37 16.87 24.09
CA LEU A 294 -2.55 17.21 24.89
C LEU A 294 -2.14 17.72 26.28
N PRO A 295 -2.84 18.73 26.83
CA PRO A 295 -2.68 19.12 28.22
C PRO A 295 -2.95 17.94 29.17
N ALA A 296 -2.25 17.86 30.30
CA ALA A 296 -2.33 16.72 31.22
C ALA A 296 -3.76 16.37 31.67
N ARG A 297 -4.63 17.39 31.85
CA ARG A 297 -6.05 17.21 32.22
C ARG A 297 -6.87 16.53 31.12
N VAL A 298 -6.56 16.80 29.86
CA VAL A 298 -7.20 16.19 28.69
C VAL A 298 -6.62 14.80 28.47
N GLN A 299 -5.30 14.65 28.57
CA GLN A 299 -4.61 13.37 28.42
C GLN A 299 -5.11 12.31 29.42
N SER A 300 -5.43 12.69 30.67
CA SER A 300 -5.98 11.76 31.67
C SER A 300 -7.40 11.27 31.39
N LYS A 301 -8.08 11.85 30.40
CA LYS A 301 -9.47 11.54 30.03
C LYS A 301 -9.60 10.77 28.72
N VAL A 302 -8.48 10.40 28.09
CA VAL A 302 -8.47 9.75 26.79
C VAL A 302 -7.68 8.44 26.84
N GLU A 303 -8.25 7.39 26.26
CA GLU A 303 -7.51 6.15 26.05
C GLU A 303 -6.77 6.22 24.72
N GLU A 304 -5.45 6.05 24.73
CA GLU A 304 -4.67 5.98 23.49
C GLU A 304 -4.52 4.52 23.01
N ILE A 305 -4.93 4.29 21.77
CA ILE A 305 -4.86 3.01 21.06
C ILE A 305 -3.99 3.22 19.82
N GLN A 306 -2.72 2.84 19.94
CA GLN A 306 -1.79 2.87 18.81
C GLN A 306 -1.94 1.62 17.94
N LEU A 307 -2.27 1.81 16.67
CA LEU A 307 -2.39 0.72 15.69
C LEU A 307 -1.02 0.35 15.11
N GLY A 308 -0.60 -0.88 15.37
CA GLY A 308 0.57 -1.50 14.75
C GLY A 308 0.23 -2.41 13.58
N ARG A 309 1.19 -3.26 13.23
CA ARG A 309 1.06 -4.20 12.12
C ARG A 309 -0.09 -5.18 12.36
N LEU A 310 -0.67 -5.67 11.27
CA LEU A 310 -1.56 -6.82 11.35
C LEU A 310 -0.76 -8.12 11.33
N PRO A 311 -1.18 -9.14 12.09
CA PRO A 311 -0.63 -10.48 11.95
C PRO A 311 -0.76 -10.99 10.52
N ASP A 312 0.22 -11.77 10.06
CA ASP A 312 0.22 -12.29 8.68
C ASP A 312 -1.02 -13.13 8.39
N GLU A 313 -1.53 -13.88 9.37
CA GLU A 313 -2.80 -14.63 9.25
C GLU A 313 -4.00 -13.72 8.93
N ASP A 314 -4.05 -12.53 9.53
CA ASP A 314 -5.11 -11.56 9.30
C ASP A 314 -4.94 -10.85 7.95
N VAL A 315 -3.69 -10.60 7.52
CA VAL A 315 -3.39 -10.14 6.16
C VAL A 315 -3.84 -11.16 5.13
N ILE A 316 -3.46 -12.44 5.31
CA ILE A 316 -3.86 -13.57 4.45
C ILE A 316 -5.39 -13.65 4.37
N ARG A 317 -6.08 -13.56 5.52
CA ARG A 317 -7.56 -13.55 5.55
C ARG A 317 -8.13 -12.37 4.77
N SER A 318 -7.55 -11.18 4.92
CA SER A 318 -7.97 -9.99 4.17
C SER A 318 -7.76 -10.14 2.67
N LEU A 319 -6.60 -10.65 2.25
CA LEU A 319 -6.29 -10.92 0.85
C LEU A 319 -7.26 -11.94 0.25
N ARG A 320 -7.49 -13.06 0.95
CA ARG A 320 -8.41 -14.12 0.52
C ARG A 320 -9.81 -13.56 0.29
N TYR A 321 -10.33 -12.77 1.24
CA TYR A 321 -11.64 -12.14 1.11
C TYR A 321 -11.69 -11.16 -0.07
N ARG A 322 -10.70 -10.27 -0.19
CA ARG A 322 -10.67 -9.27 -1.27
C ARG A 322 -10.58 -9.92 -2.65
N LEU A 323 -9.80 -10.99 -2.78
CA LEU A 323 -9.68 -11.76 -4.02
C LEU A 323 -10.95 -12.57 -4.33
N SER A 324 -11.64 -13.12 -3.32
CA SER A 324 -12.85 -13.92 -3.56
C SER A 324 -14.03 -13.09 -4.08
N ILE A 325 -14.16 -11.83 -3.63
CA ILE A 325 -15.20 -10.91 -4.12
C ILE A 325 -14.94 -10.49 -5.57
N THR A 326 -13.67 -10.29 -5.92
CA THR A 326 -13.26 -9.68 -7.19
C THR A 326 -12.96 -10.69 -8.28
N GLN A 327 -12.49 -11.90 -7.93
CA GLN A 327 -12.24 -13.02 -8.85
C GLN A 327 -12.82 -14.37 -8.33
N PRO A 328 -14.16 -14.59 -8.38
CA PRO A 328 -14.78 -15.81 -7.85
C PRO A 328 -14.34 -17.12 -8.53
N ARG A 329 -13.66 -17.04 -9.68
CA ARG A 329 -13.20 -18.19 -10.49
C ARG A 329 -11.69 -18.44 -10.43
N ARG A 330 -10.93 -17.63 -9.68
CA ARG A 330 -9.48 -17.80 -9.47
C ARG A 330 -9.17 -17.61 -7.99
N THR A 331 -8.99 -18.71 -7.29
CA THR A 331 -8.56 -18.72 -5.89
C THR A 331 -7.05 -18.71 -5.82
N ALA A 332 -6.45 -17.73 -5.12
CA ALA A 332 -5.05 -17.81 -4.72
C ALA A 332 -4.87 -19.03 -3.80
N SER A 333 -3.77 -19.76 -3.97
CA SER A 333 -3.41 -20.84 -3.05
C SER A 333 -2.87 -20.28 -1.73
N GLU A 334 -2.83 -21.11 -0.68
CA GLU A 334 -2.29 -20.67 0.62
C GLU A 334 -0.84 -20.18 0.53
N PRO A 335 0.09 -20.91 -0.13
CA PRO A 335 1.48 -20.45 -0.27
C PRO A 335 1.59 -19.10 -1.00
N GLN A 336 0.70 -18.84 -1.95
CA GLN A 336 0.64 -17.57 -2.68
C GLN A 336 0.20 -16.41 -1.77
N LEU A 337 -0.73 -16.67 -0.86
CA LEU A 337 -1.18 -15.68 0.11
C LEU A 337 -0.15 -15.44 1.21
N GLU A 338 0.57 -16.49 1.64
CA GLU A 338 1.69 -16.39 2.59
C GLU A 338 2.84 -15.57 2.00
N GLU A 339 3.24 -15.86 0.77
CA GLU A 339 4.23 -15.06 0.04
C GLU A 339 3.76 -13.61 -0.10
N ALA A 340 2.45 -13.42 -0.31
CA ALA A 340 1.87 -12.09 -0.36
C ALA A 340 1.91 -11.30 0.94
N ALA A 341 1.52 -11.94 2.04
CA ALA A 341 1.59 -11.33 3.36
C ALA A 341 3.03 -10.92 3.72
N GLY A 342 4.02 -11.74 3.36
CA GLY A 342 5.43 -11.46 3.59
C GLY A 342 5.88 -10.11 3.06
N PHE A 343 5.58 -9.78 1.79
CA PHE A 343 5.96 -8.46 1.24
C PHE A 343 5.05 -7.30 1.67
N ILE A 344 3.83 -7.56 2.14
CA ILE A 344 2.93 -6.55 2.71
C ILE A 344 3.36 -6.16 4.12
N SER A 345 3.97 -7.10 4.86
CA SER A 345 4.52 -6.90 6.21
C SER A 345 3.50 -6.30 7.19
N GLY A 346 2.30 -6.88 7.23
CA GLY A 346 1.24 -6.47 8.14
C GLY A 346 0.57 -5.12 7.82
N TYR A 347 0.80 -4.55 6.63
CA TYR A 347 0.26 -3.25 6.26
C TYR A 347 -1.13 -3.31 5.60
N PRO A 348 -2.20 -2.77 6.23
CA PRO A 348 -3.57 -2.94 5.72
C PRO A 348 -3.79 -2.29 4.35
N LEU A 349 -3.28 -1.07 4.15
CA LEU A 349 -3.36 -0.40 2.84
C LEU A 349 -2.53 -1.14 1.79
N GLY A 350 -1.37 -1.69 2.17
CA GLY A 350 -0.56 -2.54 1.29
C GLY A 350 -1.33 -3.78 0.82
N ALA A 351 -2.07 -4.44 1.71
CA ALA A 351 -2.94 -5.56 1.35
C ALA A 351 -4.05 -5.16 0.37
N GLN A 352 -4.64 -3.97 0.56
CA GLN A 352 -5.66 -3.45 -0.36
C GLN A 352 -5.08 -3.15 -1.74
N LEU A 353 -3.94 -2.44 -1.80
CA LEU A 353 -3.26 -2.11 -3.05
C LEU A 353 -2.82 -3.38 -3.79
N TRP A 354 -2.28 -4.35 -3.06
CA TRP A 354 -1.85 -5.61 -3.64
C TRP A 354 -3.03 -6.42 -4.17
N ALA A 355 -4.11 -6.57 -3.41
CA ALA A 355 -5.29 -7.28 -3.87
C ALA A 355 -5.87 -6.62 -5.15
N ALA A 356 -5.94 -5.28 -5.19
CA ALA A 356 -6.39 -4.56 -6.37
C ALA A 356 -5.47 -4.80 -7.59
N TYR A 357 -4.16 -4.85 -7.37
CA TYR A 357 -3.18 -5.16 -8.40
C TYR A 357 -3.30 -6.61 -8.90
N ALA A 358 -3.38 -7.58 -7.99
CA ALA A 358 -3.56 -9.00 -8.29
C ALA A 358 -4.86 -9.26 -9.07
N VAL A 359 -5.93 -8.50 -8.79
CA VAL A 359 -7.18 -8.56 -9.56
C VAL A 359 -6.97 -8.14 -11.01
N LYS A 360 -6.12 -7.15 -11.25
CA LYS A 360 -5.84 -6.63 -12.59
C LYS A 360 -4.92 -7.54 -13.39
N VAL A 361 -3.89 -8.11 -12.77
CA VAL A 361 -2.79 -8.77 -13.48
C VAL A 361 -2.75 -10.30 -13.30
N GLY A 362 -3.50 -10.83 -12.33
CA GLY A 362 -3.45 -12.22 -11.90
C GLY A 362 -2.52 -12.42 -10.69
N VAL A 363 -2.87 -13.36 -9.81
CA VAL A 363 -2.14 -13.66 -8.57
C VAL A 363 -0.71 -14.09 -8.84
N ASP A 364 -0.50 -15.03 -9.77
CA ASP A 364 0.84 -15.55 -10.10
C ASP A 364 1.80 -14.43 -10.50
N LEU A 365 1.32 -13.50 -11.33
CA LEU A 365 2.12 -12.38 -11.80
C LEU A 365 2.31 -11.32 -10.71
N ALA A 366 1.32 -11.10 -9.86
CA ALA A 366 1.43 -10.14 -8.75
C ALA A 366 2.41 -10.60 -7.65
N ILE A 367 2.69 -11.90 -7.58
CA ILE A 367 3.73 -12.49 -6.73
C ILE A 367 5.09 -12.38 -7.40
N LEU A 368 5.19 -12.74 -8.68
CA LEU A 368 6.45 -12.69 -9.42
C LEU A 368 6.97 -11.26 -9.62
N ASP A 369 6.07 -10.29 -9.75
CA ASP A 369 6.37 -8.87 -9.92
C ASP A 369 5.57 -7.99 -8.94
N PRO A 370 6.01 -7.93 -7.66
CA PRO A 370 5.36 -7.10 -6.65
C PRO A 370 5.78 -5.62 -6.76
N ALA A 371 6.71 -5.28 -7.67
CA ALA A 371 7.35 -3.97 -7.73
C ALA A 371 6.37 -2.79 -7.83
N PRO A 372 5.25 -2.85 -8.60
CA PRO A 372 4.32 -1.73 -8.70
C PRO A 372 3.64 -1.37 -7.37
N VAL A 373 3.30 -2.38 -6.56
CA VAL A 373 2.66 -2.19 -5.26
C VAL A 373 3.70 -1.82 -4.21
N GLN A 374 4.84 -2.53 -4.22
CA GLN A 374 5.96 -2.21 -3.34
C GLN A 374 6.31 -0.75 -3.51
N LYS A 375 6.54 -0.27 -4.74
CA LYS A 375 6.88 1.11 -5.02
C LYS A 375 5.92 2.13 -4.39
N GLN A 376 4.61 1.95 -4.54
CA GLN A 376 3.63 2.85 -3.92
C GLN A 376 3.76 2.88 -2.39
N VAL A 377 4.02 1.71 -1.78
CA VAL A 377 4.30 1.62 -0.34
C VAL A 377 5.65 2.25 0.00
N GLN A 378 6.67 2.10 -0.85
CA GLN A 378 7.99 2.71 -0.66
C GLN A 378 7.91 4.24 -0.68
N ASP A 379 7.21 4.82 -1.65
CA ASP A 379 7.03 6.27 -1.80
C ASP A 379 6.33 6.85 -0.57
N LEU A 380 5.30 6.14 -0.08
CA LEU A 380 4.59 6.51 1.13
C LEU A 380 5.48 6.43 2.38
N VAL A 381 6.26 5.35 2.54
CA VAL A 381 7.20 5.18 3.66
C VAL A 381 8.31 6.25 3.62
N ALA A 382 8.81 6.59 2.44
CA ALA A 382 9.82 7.62 2.25
C ALA A 382 9.30 9.00 2.69
N ASP A 383 8.08 9.34 2.30
CA ASP A 383 7.38 10.56 2.73
C ASP A 383 7.17 10.59 4.25
N MET A 384 6.72 9.47 4.85
CA MET A 384 6.56 9.34 6.30
C MET A 384 7.89 9.60 7.04
N LEU A 385 8.98 8.93 6.64
CA LEU A 385 10.29 9.09 7.26
C LEU A 385 10.83 10.51 7.08
N SER A 386 10.56 11.14 5.93
CA SER A 386 10.95 12.54 5.68
C SER A 386 10.22 13.50 6.60
N LYS A 387 8.92 13.28 6.83
CA LYS A 387 8.08 14.11 7.72
C LYS A 387 8.34 13.87 9.20
N ALA A 388 8.77 12.66 9.58
CA ALA A 388 9.16 12.32 10.94
C ALA A 388 10.50 12.99 11.32
N ALA A 389 11.42 13.14 10.37
CA ALA A 389 12.71 13.81 10.52
C ALA A 389 13.47 13.39 11.80
N PRO A 390 13.74 12.08 12.02
CA PRO A 390 14.43 11.61 13.20
C PRO A 390 15.84 12.21 13.30
N THR A 391 16.26 12.53 14.53
CA THR A 391 17.61 13.01 14.85
C THR A 391 18.68 11.96 14.52
N GLU A 392 19.95 12.34 14.41
CA GLU A 392 21.03 11.38 14.14
C GLU A 392 21.10 10.24 15.17
N ALA A 393 20.81 10.53 16.44
CA ALA A 393 20.77 9.52 17.49
C ALA A 393 19.63 8.52 17.25
N GLU A 394 18.44 9.01 16.93
CA GLU A 394 17.27 8.20 16.59
C GLU A 394 17.51 7.38 15.33
N GLN A 395 18.13 7.96 14.28
CA GLN A 395 18.48 7.23 13.06
C GLN A 395 19.40 6.04 13.33
N ARG A 396 20.40 6.20 14.20
CA ARG A 396 21.30 5.09 14.59
C ARG A 396 20.56 3.98 15.34
N VAL A 397 19.65 4.35 16.24
CA VAL A 397 18.83 3.37 16.99
C VAL A 397 17.84 2.68 16.06
N LEU A 398 17.18 3.40 15.17
CA LEU A 398 16.29 2.84 14.15
C LEU A 398 17.04 1.88 13.21
N LEU A 399 18.26 2.23 12.78
CA LEU A 399 19.10 1.36 11.96
C LEU A 399 19.44 0.07 12.71
N LEU A 400 19.87 0.19 13.99
CA LEU A 400 20.14 -0.97 14.83
C LEU A 400 18.90 -1.88 14.96
N LEU A 401 17.75 -1.31 15.30
CA LEU A 401 16.49 -2.04 15.46
C LEU A 401 15.97 -2.63 14.14
N SER A 402 16.35 -2.06 12.98
CA SER A 402 15.99 -2.60 11.66
C SER A 402 16.87 -3.77 11.26
N VAL A 403 18.12 -3.81 11.74
CA VAL A 403 19.02 -4.95 11.58
C VAL A 403 18.64 -6.06 12.57
N LEU A 404 18.19 -5.71 13.77
CA LEU A 404 17.73 -6.65 14.80
C LEU A 404 16.58 -7.52 14.27
N ARG A 405 16.78 -8.84 14.24
CA ARG A 405 15.81 -9.79 13.66
C ARG A 405 14.73 -10.25 14.62
N LEU A 406 14.96 -10.11 15.93
CA LEU A 406 14.02 -10.43 16.99
C LEU A 406 13.80 -9.19 17.85
N PRO A 407 12.56 -8.87 18.28
CA PRO A 407 12.33 -7.77 19.22
C PRO A 407 13.19 -7.90 20.48
N ALA A 408 13.65 -6.78 21.03
CA ALA A 408 14.47 -6.74 22.25
C ALA A 408 13.76 -5.99 23.37
N SER A 409 13.99 -6.39 24.63
CA SER A 409 13.48 -5.66 25.78
C SER A 409 14.18 -4.30 25.92
N VAL A 410 13.53 -3.34 26.59
CA VAL A 410 14.15 -2.05 26.92
C VAL A 410 15.43 -2.24 27.75
N GLU A 411 15.43 -3.21 28.68
CA GLU A 411 16.61 -3.52 29.49
C GLU A 411 17.79 -3.99 28.62
N SER A 412 17.56 -4.94 27.71
CA SER A 412 18.60 -5.43 26.80
C SER A 412 19.12 -4.33 25.87
N LEU A 413 18.22 -3.47 25.37
CA LEU A 413 18.61 -2.35 24.52
C LEU A 413 19.52 -1.35 25.24
N VAL A 414 19.16 -0.98 26.47
CA VAL A 414 19.93 -0.01 27.25
C VAL A 414 21.24 -0.61 27.76
N ARG A 415 21.18 -1.81 28.36
CA ARG A 415 22.32 -2.43 29.03
C ARG A 415 23.32 -3.06 28.06
N ASP A 416 22.83 -3.81 27.08
CA ASP A 416 23.66 -4.70 26.27
C ASP A 416 23.91 -4.16 24.85
N LEU A 417 22.99 -3.35 24.33
CA LEU A 417 23.12 -2.71 23.02
C LEU A 417 23.44 -1.22 23.10
N ASP A 418 23.76 -0.67 24.27
CA ASP A 418 24.19 0.74 24.44
C ASP A 418 23.26 1.73 23.72
N VAL A 419 21.96 1.59 23.99
CA VAL A 419 20.92 2.52 23.53
C VAL A 419 20.53 3.42 24.69
N LYS A 420 20.53 4.73 24.46
CA LYS A 420 20.09 5.69 25.47
C LYS A 420 18.58 5.59 25.71
N ALA A 421 18.18 5.50 26.97
CA ALA A 421 16.77 5.41 27.36
C ALA A 421 15.96 6.61 26.85
N GLU A 422 16.53 7.81 26.86
CA GLU A 422 15.86 9.02 26.37
C GLU A 422 15.56 8.94 24.86
N THR A 423 16.44 8.28 24.10
CA THR A 423 16.22 8.06 22.66
C THR A 423 15.09 7.06 22.42
N LEU A 424 14.98 6.01 23.24
CA LEU A 424 13.86 5.06 23.15
C LEU A 424 12.53 5.75 23.48
N THR A 425 12.48 6.54 24.55
CA THR A 425 11.26 7.30 24.91
C THR A 425 10.85 8.29 23.83
N SER A 426 11.83 8.91 23.15
CA SER A 426 11.55 9.78 21.98
C SER A 426 10.96 8.96 20.82
N LEU A 427 11.55 7.81 20.51
CA LEU A 427 11.10 6.93 19.43
C LEU A 427 9.74 6.27 19.67
N GLU A 428 9.38 5.95 20.91
CA GLU A 428 8.03 5.46 21.27
C GLU A 428 6.94 6.44 20.82
N ARG A 429 7.25 7.74 20.87
CA ARG A 429 6.34 8.79 20.39
C ARG A 429 6.39 8.99 18.88
N SER A 430 7.34 8.41 18.16
CA SER A 430 7.51 8.69 16.72
C SER A 430 6.58 7.88 15.80
N PHE A 431 5.87 6.88 16.32
CA PHE A 431 5.12 5.85 15.58
C PHE A 431 5.97 5.00 14.62
N LEU A 432 7.30 5.09 14.69
CA LEU A 432 8.23 4.29 13.88
C LEU A 432 8.49 2.89 14.47
N LEU A 433 8.14 2.70 15.75
CA LEU A 433 8.18 1.41 16.43
C LEU A 433 6.86 0.66 16.26
N ASP A 434 6.91 -0.67 16.27
CA ASP A 434 5.72 -1.51 16.22
C ASP A 434 5.13 -1.71 17.63
N PRO A 435 3.95 -1.15 17.95
CA PRO A 435 3.33 -1.31 19.26
C PRO A 435 2.79 -2.73 19.50
N THR A 436 2.77 -3.59 18.48
CA THR A 436 2.32 -4.99 18.60
C THR A 436 3.45 -5.98 18.83
N ALA A 437 4.70 -5.53 18.79
CA ALA A 437 5.86 -6.38 19.02
C ALA A 437 5.97 -6.75 20.51
N ASP A 438 6.37 -8.00 20.78
CA ASP A 438 6.73 -8.46 22.13
C ASP A 438 8.15 -7.98 22.48
N GLY A 439 8.25 -6.69 22.80
CA GLY A 439 9.51 -5.96 22.94
C GLY A 439 9.56 -4.74 22.01
N ILE A 440 10.75 -4.19 21.83
CA ILE A 440 10.99 -3.03 20.97
C ILE A 440 11.46 -3.53 19.60
N ALA A 441 10.70 -3.19 18.56
CA ALA A 441 11.05 -3.43 17.17
C ALA A 441 10.60 -2.25 16.30
N VAL A 442 11.31 -2.04 15.20
CA VAL A 442 10.87 -1.11 14.16
C VAL A 442 9.69 -1.72 13.41
N HIS A 443 8.74 -0.87 13.02
CA HIS A 443 7.61 -1.31 12.20
C HIS A 443 8.11 -1.97 10.91
N GLY A 444 7.62 -3.17 10.57
CA GLY A 444 8.16 -4.00 9.47
C GLY A 444 8.24 -3.28 8.11
N LEU A 445 7.24 -2.45 7.80
CA LEU A 445 7.24 -1.56 6.62
C LEU A 445 8.45 -0.62 6.49
N LEU A 446 8.97 -0.17 7.63
CA LEU A 446 9.99 0.86 7.71
C LEU A 446 11.39 0.26 7.69
N GLY A 447 11.58 -0.95 8.22
CA GLY A 447 12.90 -1.53 8.47
C GLY A 447 13.83 -1.53 7.25
N LYS A 448 13.35 -2.07 6.12
CA LYS A 448 14.13 -2.08 4.86
C LYS A 448 14.48 -0.68 4.37
N HIS A 449 13.53 0.27 4.45
CA HIS A 449 13.74 1.65 4.03
C HIS A 449 14.68 2.41 4.95
N ILE A 450 14.64 2.15 6.26
CA ILE A 450 15.55 2.72 7.25
C ILE A 450 16.98 2.28 6.95
N VAL A 451 17.18 0.99 6.65
CA VAL A 451 18.49 0.49 6.21
C VAL A 451 18.89 1.23 4.94
N GLU A 452 18.10 1.22 3.87
CA GLU A 452 18.44 1.87 2.60
C GLU A 452 18.70 3.38 2.71
N LYS A 453 17.96 4.10 3.55
CA LYS A 453 18.01 5.56 3.69
C LYS A 453 19.14 6.04 4.59
N TYR A 454 19.39 5.34 5.69
CA TYR A 454 20.38 5.74 6.70
C TYR A 454 21.66 4.89 6.66
N SER A 455 21.77 3.93 5.73
CA SER A 455 22.99 3.14 5.54
C SER A 455 24.11 3.99 4.93
N SER A 456 25.10 4.33 5.75
CA SER A 456 26.48 4.25 5.25
C SER A 456 26.98 2.83 5.49
N HIS A 457 27.89 2.33 4.65
CA HIS A 457 28.53 1.02 4.84
C HIS A 457 29.01 0.82 6.28
N VAL A 458 29.71 1.84 6.81
CA VAL A 458 30.27 1.83 8.16
C VAL A 458 29.19 1.71 9.23
N ALA A 459 28.07 2.41 9.08
CA ALA A 459 26.99 2.37 10.07
C ALA A 459 26.27 1.00 10.11
N VAL A 460 26.05 0.38 8.94
CA VAL A 460 25.42 -0.95 8.87
C VAL A 460 26.33 -2.02 9.46
N THR A 461 27.61 -2.05 9.09
CA THR A 461 28.59 -3.00 9.64
C THR A 461 28.71 -2.85 11.16
N ALA A 462 28.76 -1.62 11.67
CA ALA A 462 28.80 -1.35 13.11
C ALA A 462 27.53 -1.82 13.84
N ALA A 463 26.35 -1.64 13.23
CA ALA A 463 25.10 -2.14 13.78
C ALA A 463 25.08 -3.67 13.84
N HIS A 464 25.47 -4.35 12.76
CA HIS A 464 25.62 -5.82 12.73
C HIS A 464 26.63 -6.31 13.77
N GLU A 465 27.76 -5.64 13.94
CA GLU A 465 28.76 -6.01 14.94
C GLU A 465 28.18 -5.93 16.36
N ARG A 466 27.50 -4.82 16.68
CA ARG A 466 26.89 -4.61 18.00
C ARG A 466 25.82 -5.65 18.30
N VAL A 467 24.93 -5.91 17.33
CA VAL A 467 23.88 -6.93 17.45
C VAL A 467 24.46 -8.34 17.52
N GLY A 468 25.49 -8.64 16.73
CA GLY A 468 26.16 -9.95 16.74
C GLY A 468 26.84 -10.25 18.06
N ARG A 469 27.52 -9.28 18.67
CA ARG A 469 28.10 -9.41 20.01
C ARG A 469 27.05 -9.61 21.09
N TYR A 470 25.92 -8.89 20.99
CA TYR A 470 24.78 -9.09 21.88
C TYR A 470 24.26 -10.53 21.81
N TYR A 471 23.91 -11.03 20.62
CA TYR A 471 23.43 -12.40 20.49
C TYR A 471 24.49 -13.44 20.86
N LEU A 472 25.78 -13.20 20.61
CA LEU A 472 26.86 -14.09 21.04
C LEU A 472 26.93 -14.20 22.56
N LYS A 473 26.75 -13.08 23.27
CA LYS A 473 26.68 -13.06 24.74
C LYS A 473 25.47 -13.84 25.25
N GLU A 474 24.28 -13.56 24.71
CA GLU A 474 23.03 -14.24 25.10
C GLU A 474 23.09 -15.74 24.81
N TRP A 475 23.64 -16.13 23.65
CA TRP A 475 23.84 -17.51 23.27
C TRP A 475 24.76 -18.26 24.26
N ARG A 476 25.90 -17.67 24.64
CA ARG A 476 26.83 -18.28 25.61
C ARG A 476 26.23 -18.41 27.02
N ALA A 477 25.24 -17.59 27.36
CA ALA A 477 24.53 -17.66 28.63
C ALA A 477 23.34 -18.62 28.59
N ALA A 478 22.84 -18.97 27.40
CA ALA A 478 21.69 -19.86 27.24
C ALA A 478 22.10 -21.33 27.41
N PRO A 479 21.33 -22.14 28.17
CA PRO A 479 21.65 -23.57 28.30
C PRO A 479 21.48 -24.30 26.97
N GLU A 480 22.43 -25.16 26.61
CA GLU A 480 22.53 -25.82 25.29
C GLU A 480 21.29 -26.66 24.92
N GLU A 481 20.55 -27.13 25.91
CA GLU A 481 19.39 -28.01 25.74
C GLU A 481 18.13 -27.28 25.24
N PHE A 482 18.10 -25.94 25.26
CA PHE A 482 16.95 -25.17 24.84
C PHE A 482 17.01 -24.76 23.36
N ALA A 483 15.89 -24.91 22.67
CA ALA A 483 15.74 -24.46 21.27
C ALA A 483 16.06 -22.95 21.09
N SER A 484 15.88 -22.14 22.13
CA SER A 484 16.27 -20.72 22.14
C SER A 484 17.78 -20.53 21.94
N SER A 485 18.62 -21.44 22.43
CA SER A 485 20.07 -21.38 22.23
C SER A 485 20.42 -21.52 20.75
N ALA A 486 19.79 -22.46 20.02
CA ALA A 486 20.00 -22.59 18.58
C ALA A 486 19.60 -21.32 17.79
N VAL A 487 18.49 -20.69 18.17
CA VAL A 487 18.04 -19.42 17.55
C VAL A 487 19.04 -18.30 17.82
N LEU A 488 19.49 -18.12 19.06
CA LEU A 488 20.46 -17.09 19.44
C LEU A 488 21.81 -17.30 18.74
N GLY A 489 22.29 -18.54 18.65
CA GLY A 489 23.49 -18.89 17.90
C GLY A 489 23.37 -18.57 16.41
N SER A 490 22.24 -18.91 15.79
CA SER A 490 21.93 -18.54 14.40
C SER A 490 21.97 -17.03 14.16
N GLN A 491 21.36 -16.24 15.05
CA GLN A 491 21.39 -14.78 14.95
C GLN A 491 22.81 -14.23 15.12
N ALA A 492 23.54 -14.69 16.15
CA ALA A 492 24.93 -14.28 16.40
C ALA A 492 25.81 -14.58 15.18
N TYR A 493 25.69 -15.77 14.60
CA TYR A 493 26.46 -16.18 13.42
C TYR A 493 26.17 -15.29 12.20
N PHE A 494 24.88 -15.07 11.88
CA PHE A 494 24.48 -14.19 10.78
C PHE A 494 25.04 -12.76 10.95
N HIS A 495 24.86 -12.16 12.13
CA HIS A 495 25.25 -10.77 12.36
C HIS A 495 26.77 -10.58 12.41
N LEU A 496 27.52 -11.52 12.99
CA LEU A 496 28.99 -11.47 12.99
C LEU A 496 29.55 -11.62 11.57
N LEU A 497 29.00 -12.52 10.75
CA LEU A 497 29.38 -12.60 9.33
C LEU A 497 29.04 -11.33 8.56
N ALA A 498 27.85 -10.77 8.74
CA ALA A 498 27.44 -9.51 8.12
C ALA A 498 28.24 -8.29 8.63
N ALA A 499 28.97 -8.44 9.74
CA ALA A 499 29.95 -7.47 10.24
C ALA A 499 31.39 -7.74 9.77
N GLY A 500 31.62 -8.81 9.00
CA GLY A 500 32.96 -9.27 8.61
C GLY A 500 33.78 -9.91 9.73
N ARG A 501 33.16 -10.23 10.87
CA ARG A 501 33.78 -10.82 12.08
C ARG A 501 33.82 -12.34 12.01
N MET A 502 34.54 -12.86 11.03
CA MET A 502 34.58 -14.29 10.73
C MET A 502 35.10 -15.16 11.88
N ASP A 503 36.17 -14.72 12.56
CA ASP A 503 36.78 -15.49 13.65
C ASP A 503 35.80 -15.67 14.81
N ASP A 504 34.99 -14.65 15.09
CA ASP A 504 33.96 -14.72 16.14
C ASP A 504 32.79 -15.62 15.71
N ALA A 505 32.40 -15.56 14.42
CA ALA A 505 31.34 -16.41 13.88
C ALA A 505 31.76 -17.90 13.85
N ALA A 506 33.03 -18.19 13.57
CA ALA A 506 33.60 -19.53 13.54
C ALA A 506 33.45 -20.29 14.87
N ALA A 507 33.34 -19.56 15.98
CA ALA A 507 33.16 -20.13 17.32
C ALA A 507 31.74 -20.67 17.58
N ILE A 508 30.75 -20.38 16.72
CA ILE A 508 29.34 -20.73 16.96
C ILE A 508 28.98 -22.07 16.30
N SER A 509 29.09 -22.20 14.98
CA SER A 509 29.07 -23.47 14.22
C SER A 509 29.10 -23.19 12.71
N TRP A 510 29.87 -23.99 11.96
CA TRP A 510 29.96 -23.92 10.49
C TRP A 510 28.79 -24.61 9.75
N SER A 511 27.85 -25.25 10.46
CA SER A 511 26.70 -25.95 9.85
C SER A 511 25.55 -25.02 9.45
N LEU A 512 25.62 -23.73 9.79
CA LEU A 512 24.59 -22.71 9.54
C LEU A 512 24.71 -22.12 8.12
N THR A 513 24.55 -23.00 7.12
CA THR A 513 24.77 -22.65 5.70
C THR A 513 23.74 -21.62 5.20
N GLU A 514 22.51 -21.69 5.70
CA GLU A 514 21.42 -20.77 5.37
C GLU A 514 21.72 -19.34 5.86
N GLU A 515 22.19 -19.22 7.10
CA GLU A 515 22.59 -17.96 7.72
C GLU A 515 23.80 -17.36 7.01
N ALA A 516 24.80 -18.18 6.67
CA ALA A 516 25.94 -17.76 5.89
C ALA A 516 25.52 -17.19 4.53
N ARG A 517 24.65 -17.90 3.81
CA ARG A 517 24.08 -17.43 2.54
C ARG A 517 23.35 -16.09 2.73
N ASN A 518 22.50 -15.99 3.75
CA ASN A 518 21.74 -14.77 4.02
C ASN A 518 22.66 -13.59 4.36
N ALA A 519 23.75 -13.81 5.10
CA ALA A 519 24.74 -12.78 5.41
C ALA A 519 25.47 -12.29 4.15
N MET A 520 25.82 -13.20 3.23
CA MET A 520 26.42 -12.84 1.94
C MET A 520 25.48 -12.00 1.07
N ILE A 521 24.18 -12.32 1.07
CA ILE A 521 23.17 -11.52 0.36
C ILE A 521 23.15 -10.09 0.90
N GLU A 522 23.14 -9.93 2.23
CA GLU A 522 23.09 -8.64 2.90
C GLU A 522 24.35 -7.80 2.59
N LEU A 523 25.53 -8.41 2.71
CA LEU A 523 26.81 -7.77 2.38
C LEU A 523 26.89 -7.36 0.90
N TYR A 524 26.42 -8.20 -0.02
CA TYR A 524 26.44 -7.90 -1.45
C TYR A 524 25.47 -6.75 -1.81
N ARG A 525 24.29 -6.72 -1.18
CA ARG A 525 23.29 -5.63 -1.33
C ARG A 525 23.81 -4.31 -0.78
N THR A 526 24.48 -4.37 0.35
CA THR A 526 25.15 -3.22 0.95
C THR A 526 26.51 -2.95 0.32
N HIS A 527 26.82 -3.50 -0.86
CA HIS A 527 28.04 -3.22 -1.64
C HIS A 527 29.37 -3.46 -0.88
N GLN A 528 29.40 -4.37 0.08
CA GLN A 528 30.59 -4.76 0.86
C GLN A 528 31.33 -5.93 0.19
N ASP A 529 31.70 -5.77 -1.08
CA ASP A 529 32.21 -6.88 -1.91
C ASP A 529 33.48 -7.54 -1.33
N GLU A 530 34.35 -6.78 -0.66
CA GLU A 530 35.58 -7.33 -0.06
C GLU A 530 35.28 -8.38 1.02
N ILE A 531 34.29 -8.10 1.86
CA ILE A 531 33.85 -9.00 2.93
C ILE A 531 33.12 -10.22 2.32
N VAL A 532 32.30 -10.02 1.28
CA VAL A 532 31.67 -11.13 0.56
C VAL A 532 32.72 -12.09 -0.01
N ILE A 533 33.81 -11.56 -0.57
CA ILE A 533 34.89 -12.34 -1.17
C ILE A 533 35.66 -13.11 -0.09
N SER A 534 36.04 -12.47 1.02
CA SER A 534 36.76 -13.16 2.10
C SER A 534 35.93 -14.31 2.69
N ILE A 535 34.67 -14.04 3.02
CA ILE A 535 33.72 -15.03 3.56
C ILE A 535 33.49 -16.15 2.54
N GLY A 536 33.19 -15.80 1.29
CA GLY A 536 32.94 -16.75 0.22
C GLY A 536 34.13 -17.69 -0.02
N LYS A 537 35.36 -17.15 -0.08
CA LYS A 537 36.60 -17.96 -0.26
C LYS A 537 36.73 -19.04 0.80
N GLN A 538 36.49 -18.69 2.06
CA GLN A 538 36.61 -19.63 3.17
C GLN A 538 35.46 -20.64 3.18
N LEU A 539 34.21 -20.19 3.07
CA LEU A 539 33.04 -21.09 3.04
C LEU A 539 33.12 -22.10 1.90
N ILE A 540 33.55 -21.67 0.71
CA ILE A 540 33.72 -22.56 -0.44
C ILE A 540 34.82 -23.59 -0.19
N ARG A 541 35.91 -23.20 0.49
CA ARG A 541 37.00 -24.11 0.88
C ARG A 541 36.52 -25.15 1.88
N ASP A 542 35.79 -24.72 2.89
CA ASP A 542 35.38 -25.57 4.02
C ASP A 542 34.22 -26.50 3.65
N LEU A 543 33.23 -26.00 2.92
CA LEU A 543 32.07 -26.78 2.46
C LEU A 543 32.39 -27.61 1.21
N GLY A 544 33.38 -27.21 0.42
CA GLY A 544 33.82 -27.92 -0.79
C GLY A 544 32.71 -28.13 -1.81
N LYS A 545 32.34 -29.41 -2.04
CA LYS A 545 31.22 -29.79 -2.94
C LYS A 545 29.83 -29.60 -2.32
N LYS A 546 29.73 -29.44 -1.01
CA LYS A 546 28.47 -29.25 -0.27
C LYS A 546 28.02 -27.79 -0.21
N ALA A 547 28.83 -26.85 -0.70
CA ALA A 547 28.47 -25.43 -0.71
C ALA A 547 27.18 -25.19 -1.51
N ASP A 548 26.23 -24.46 -0.92
CA ASP A 548 25.02 -23.99 -1.59
C ASP A 548 25.42 -23.19 -2.86
N PRO A 549 24.85 -23.49 -4.05
CA PRO A 549 25.11 -22.73 -5.27
C PRO A 549 24.93 -21.20 -5.13
N SER A 550 24.07 -20.76 -4.22
CA SER A 550 23.85 -19.35 -3.91
C SER A 550 25.09 -18.69 -3.29
N ILE A 551 25.84 -19.40 -2.44
CA ILE A 551 27.11 -18.90 -1.87
C ILE A 551 28.11 -18.64 -3.01
N LEU A 552 28.26 -19.62 -3.92
CA LEU A 552 29.08 -19.47 -5.12
C LEU A 552 28.59 -18.32 -6.00
N PHE A 553 27.28 -18.14 -6.13
CA PHE A 553 26.70 -17.08 -6.95
C PHE A 553 27.04 -15.67 -6.43
N TYR A 554 26.78 -15.39 -5.15
CA TYR A 554 27.11 -14.08 -4.58
C TYR A 554 28.62 -13.83 -4.48
N TYR A 555 29.38 -14.88 -4.23
CA TYR A 555 30.84 -14.84 -4.32
C TYR A 555 31.33 -14.42 -5.72
N GLY A 556 30.84 -15.09 -6.77
CA GLY A 556 31.18 -14.78 -8.15
C GLY A 556 30.76 -13.37 -8.57
N LEU A 557 29.58 -12.91 -8.13
CA LEU A 557 29.12 -11.55 -8.38
C LEU A 557 30.02 -10.49 -7.72
N ALA A 558 30.42 -10.69 -6.46
CA ALA A 558 31.31 -9.78 -5.75
C ALA A 558 32.70 -9.71 -6.40
N CYS A 559 33.30 -10.87 -6.73
CA CYS A 559 34.55 -10.96 -7.47
C CYS A 559 34.47 -10.25 -8.84
N GLY A 560 33.35 -10.41 -9.55
CA GLY A 560 33.14 -9.78 -10.86
C GLY A 560 32.96 -8.26 -10.78
N ARG A 561 32.44 -7.73 -9.67
CA ARG A 561 32.17 -6.29 -9.49
C ARG A 561 33.43 -5.46 -9.20
N ARG A 562 34.47 -6.07 -8.61
CA ARG A 562 35.74 -5.37 -8.29
C ARG A 562 36.42 -4.80 -9.54
N ASN A 563 36.75 -3.52 -9.50
CA ASN A 563 37.41 -2.82 -10.61
C ASN A 563 38.91 -3.15 -10.72
N ASP A 564 39.58 -3.38 -9.60
CA ASP A 564 41.06 -3.39 -9.58
C ASP A 564 41.67 -4.81 -9.65
N GLY A 565 40.85 -5.86 -9.63
CA GLY A 565 41.31 -7.25 -9.61
C GLY A 565 41.06 -8.00 -10.93
N ALA A 566 42.03 -8.00 -11.85
CA ALA A 566 41.97 -8.88 -13.03
C ALA A 566 41.92 -10.37 -12.60
N ASP A 567 42.58 -10.71 -11.49
CA ASP A 567 42.56 -12.05 -10.90
C ASP A 567 41.19 -12.37 -10.29
N ASP A 568 40.57 -11.43 -9.56
CA ASP A 568 39.20 -11.59 -9.02
C ASP A 568 38.18 -11.83 -10.15
N ARG A 569 38.29 -11.13 -11.27
CA ARG A 569 37.42 -11.36 -12.44
C ARG A 569 37.62 -12.73 -13.09
N ARG A 570 38.85 -13.26 -13.13
CA ARG A 570 39.09 -14.63 -13.59
C ARG A 570 38.50 -15.65 -12.62
N GLU A 571 38.60 -15.39 -11.33
CA GLU A 571 37.99 -16.21 -10.29
C GLU A 571 36.45 -16.21 -10.38
N ALA A 572 35.84 -15.06 -10.68
CA ALA A 572 34.42 -14.95 -10.98
C ALA A 572 34.01 -15.82 -12.19
N LEU A 573 34.78 -15.78 -13.30
CA LEU A 573 34.50 -16.65 -14.46
C LEU A 573 34.57 -18.14 -14.11
N ALA A 574 35.59 -18.56 -13.37
CA ALA A 574 35.72 -19.95 -12.93
C ALA A 574 34.55 -20.37 -12.04
N THR A 575 34.09 -19.46 -11.18
CA THR A 575 32.95 -19.68 -10.29
C THR A 575 31.65 -19.83 -11.08
N PHE A 576 31.39 -18.95 -12.05
CA PHE A 576 30.21 -19.05 -12.92
C PHE A 576 30.26 -20.27 -13.84
N ASP A 577 31.43 -20.68 -14.34
CA ASP A 577 31.58 -21.93 -15.10
C ASP A 577 31.20 -23.15 -14.25
N ARG A 578 31.63 -23.18 -12.98
CA ARG A 578 31.20 -24.21 -12.02
C ARG A 578 29.69 -24.19 -11.80
N LEU A 579 29.07 -23.01 -11.65
CA LEU A 579 27.62 -22.87 -11.47
C LEU A 579 26.84 -23.34 -12.69
N LEU A 580 27.29 -22.99 -13.90
CA LEU A 580 26.65 -23.39 -15.15
C LEU A 580 26.79 -24.89 -15.45
N LYS A 581 27.85 -25.54 -14.96
CA LYS A 581 27.96 -27.01 -14.98
C LYS A 581 26.94 -27.71 -14.08
N LEU A 582 26.54 -27.06 -12.98
CA LEU A 582 25.51 -27.58 -12.08
C LEU A 582 24.11 -27.32 -12.63
N HIS A 583 23.85 -26.10 -13.11
CA HIS A 583 22.55 -25.66 -13.61
C HIS A 583 22.72 -24.79 -14.86
N VAL A 584 22.74 -25.45 -16.03
CA VAL A 584 22.97 -24.80 -17.34
C VAL A 584 21.79 -23.94 -17.81
N ASP A 585 20.62 -24.12 -17.21
CA ASP A 585 19.36 -23.45 -17.50
C ASP A 585 19.07 -22.26 -16.58
N ASN A 586 19.98 -21.93 -15.65
CA ASN A 586 19.81 -20.79 -14.77
C ASN A 586 20.22 -19.47 -15.44
N ARG A 587 19.23 -18.63 -15.74
CA ARG A 587 19.43 -17.33 -16.41
C ARG A 587 20.33 -16.35 -15.64
N PHE A 588 20.31 -16.38 -14.32
CA PHE A 588 21.10 -15.45 -13.48
C PHE A 588 22.58 -15.78 -13.56
N TYR A 589 22.93 -17.07 -13.67
CA TYR A 589 24.32 -17.50 -13.82
C TYR A 589 24.88 -17.06 -15.18
N TRP A 590 24.09 -17.20 -16.26
CA TRP A 590 24.46 -16.67 -17.57
C TRP A 590 24.62 -15.15 -17.57
N SER A 591 23.77 -14.42 -16.85
CA SER A 591 23.85 -12.97 -16.73
C SER A 591 25.10 -12.53 -15.95
N GLY A 592 25.39 -13.17 -14.81
CA GLY A 592 26.60 -12.92 -14.03
C GLY A 592 27.89 -13.27 -14.80
N TYR A 593 27.86 -14.36 -15.56
CA TYR A 593 28.94 -14.74 -16.48
C TYR A 593 29.16 -13.69 -17.57
N GLY A 594 28.08 -13.21 -18.19
CA GLY A 594 28.10 -12.12 -19.18
C GLY A 594 28.65 -10.81 -18.62
N ASP A 595 28.18 -10.40 -17.43
CA ASP A 595 28.66 -9.19 -16.74
C ASP A 595 30.17 -9.28 -16.47
N THR A 596 30.66 -10.46 -16.06
CA THR A 596 32.08 -10.70 -15.80
C THR A 596 32.91 -10.67 -17.08
N LEU A 597 32.43 -11.32 -18.16
CA LEU A 597 33.09 -11.31 -19.46
C LEU A 597 33.17 -9.91 -20.06
N SER A 598 32.08 -9.14 -19.96
CA SER A 598 32.00 -7.75 -20.42
C SER A 598 33.05 -6.88 -19.72
N ARG A 599 33.20 -7.02 -18.40
CA ARG A 599 34.22 -6.29 -17.63
C ARG A 599 35.66 -6.71 -17.92
N LEU A 600 35.86 -7.90 -18.47
CA LEU A 600 37.16 -8.37 -18.98
C LEU A 600 37.43 -7.94 -20.44
N GLY A 601 36.51 -7.20 -21.06
CA GLY A 601 36.60 -6.79 -22.46
C GLY A 601 36.32 -7.91 -23.46
N LYS A 602 35.77 -9.04 -23.02
CA LYS A 602 35.42 -10.19 -23.87
C LYS A 602 34.00 -10.06 -24.42
N ASP A 603 33.75 -8.98 -25.14
CA ASP A 603 32.39 -8.56 -25.50
C ASP A 603 31.64 -9.57 -26.39
N GLN A 604 32.33 -10.28 -27.29
CA GLN A 604 31.69 -11.33 -28.11
C GLN A 604 31.21 -12.52 -27.27
N GLU A 605 31.99 -12.95 -26.28
CA GLU A 605 31.60 -14.02 -25.36
C GLU A 605 30.47 -13.55 -24.45
N ALA A 606 30.53 -12.30 -23.97
CA ALA A 606 29.49 -11.68 -23.16
C ALA A 606 28.14 -11.63 -23.91
N LYS A 607 28.14 -11.23 -25.20
CA LYS A 607 26.92 -11.27 -26.03
C LYS A 607 26.32 -12.67 -26.14
N LYS A 608 27.15 -13.71 -26.32
CA LYS A 608 26.66 -15.10 -26.33
C LYS A 608 26.02 -15.47 -24.99
N ALA A 609 26.66 -15.11 -23.88
CA ALA A 609 26.13 -15.37 -22.54
C ALA A 609 24.79 -14.65 -22.30
N TYR A 610 24.68 -13.36 -22.63
CA TYR A 610 23.40 -12.63 -22.49
C TYR A 610 22.33 -13.11 -23.46
N THR A 611 22.70 -13.57 -24.66
CA THR A 611 21.74 -14.19 -25.58
C THR A 611 21.15 -15.45 -24.98
N ARG A 612 22.00 -16.26 -24.33
CA ARG A 612 21.55 -17.46 -23.60
C ARG A 612 20.70 -17.10 -22.39
N ALA A 613 21.10 -16.08 -21.61
CA ALA A 613 20.30 -15.56 -20.50
C ALA A 613 18.91 -15.12 -20.97
N ARG A 614 18.84 -14.34 -22.05
CA ARG A 614 17.57 -13.87 -22.64
C ARG A 614 16.67 -15.02 -23.08
N ALA A 615 17.24 -16.05 -23.70
CA ALA A 615 16.47 -17.22 -24.14
C ALA A 615 15.87 -18.03 -22.98
N LEU A 616 16.43 -17.88 -21.77
CA LEU A 616 15.99 -18.53 -20.54
C LEU A 616 15.21 -17.57 -19.61
N SER A 617 15.12 -16.29 -19.96
CA SER A 617 14.42 -15.27 -19.19
C SER A 617 12.93 -15.24 -19.50
N ASP A 618 12.15 -14.76 -18.52
CA ASP A 618 10.79 -14.29 -18.78
C ASP A 618 10.84 -13.22 -19.89
N PRO A 619 9.91 -13.24 -20.87
CA PRO A 619 9.80 -12.19 -21.88
C PRO A 619 9.72 -10.76 -21.32
N ARG A 620 9.48 -10.55 -20.03
CA ARG A 620 9.40 -9.22 -19.39
C ARG A 620 10.69 -8.76 -18.74
N ASP A 621 11.67 -9.63 -18.54
CA ASP A 621 12.95 -9.27 -17.95
C ASP A 621 13.76 -8.36 -18.90
N PRO A 622 13.99 -7.09 -18.55
CA PRO A 622 14.69 -6.16 -19.44
C PRO A 622 16.21 -6.33 -19.39
N VAL A 623 16.75 -7.03 -18.38
CA VAL A 623 18.19 -6.99 -18.06
C VAL A 623 19.04 -7.56 -19.19
N PRO A 624 18.77 -8.76 -19.76
CA PRO A 624 19.61 -9.32 -20.82
C PRO A 624 19.56 -8.47 -22.10
N SER A 625 18.38 -7.98 -22.49
CA SER A 625 18.22 -7.13 -23.68
C SER A 625 18.93 -5.79 -23.50
N ASN A 626 18.83 -5.17 -22.31
CA ASN A 626 19.56 -3.95 -22.00
C ASN A 626 21.09 -4.15 -22.10
N ARG A 627 21.62 -5.25 -21.53
CA ARG A 627 23.05 -5.59 -21.60
C ARG A 627 23.55 -5.85 -23.02
N LEU A 628 22.76 -6.54 -23.84
CA LEU A 628 23.07 -6.73 -25.26
C LEU A 628 23.13 -5.40 -26.01
N GLY A 629 22.16 -4.52 -25.75
CA GLY A 629 22.13 -3.17 -26.29
C GLY A 629 23.36 -2.35 -25.91
N GLU A 630 23.75 -2.35 -24.63
CA GLU A 630 24.97 -1.70 -24.13
C GLU A 630 26.23 -2.19 -24.85
N LEU A 631 26.37 -3.50 -25.05
CA LEU A 631 27.51 -4.08 -25.77
C LEU A 631 27.54 -3.67 -27.24
N LEU A 632 26.39 -3.64 -27.92
CA LEU A 632 26.29 -3.22 -29.32
C LEU A 632 26.59 -1.73 -29.49
N LEU A 633 26.17 -0.89 -28.53
CA LEU A 633 26.56 0.53 -28.51
C LEU A 633 28.07 0.73 -28.38
N ARG A 634 28.75 -0.07 -27.54
CA ARG A 634 30.22 0.00 -27.43
C ARG A 634 30.92 -0.39 -28.73
N GLU A 635 30.33 -1.30 -29.50
CA GLU A 635 30.81 -1.70 -30.83
C GLU A 635 30.46 -0.68 -31.93
N GLY A 636 29.68 0.36 -31.63
CA GLY A 636 29.22 1.36 -32.62
C GLY A 636 28.07 0.87 -33.51
N LYS A 637 27.44 -0.27 -33.19
CA LYS A 637 26.31 -0.85 -33.94
C LYS A 637 25.00 -0.25 -33.46
N ILE A 638 24.80 1.02 -33.78
CA ILE A 638 23.71 1.85 -33.25
C ILE A 638 22.32 1.27 -33.59
N GLU A 639 22.12 0.81 -34.83
CA GLU A 639 20.81 0.31 -35.30
C GLU A 639 20.43 -1.03 -34.63
N GLU A 640 21.40 -1.92 -34.45
CA GLU A 640 21.18 -3.19 -33.74
C GLU A 640 20.92 -2.94 -32.25
N ALA A 641 21.64 -1.99 -31.64
CA ALA A 641 21.46 -1.61 -30.25
C ALA A 641 20.07 -1.00 -29.99
N GLU A 642 19.56 -0.19 -30.91
CA GLU A 642 18.24 0.43 -30.82
C GLU A 642 17.14 -0.62 -30.65
N THR A 643 17.20 -1.73 -31.38
CA THR A 643 16.22 -2.81 -31.26
C THR A 643 16.15 -3.35 -29.82
N PHE A 644 17.30 -3.67 -29.22
CA PHE A 644 17.33 -4.27 -27.88
C PHE A 644 17.07 -3.27 -26.75
N LEU A 645 17.53 -2.02 -26.88
CA LEU A 645 17.30 -0.99 -25.89
C LEU A 645 15.86 -0.48 -25.92
N HIS A 646 15.25 -0.37 -27.11
CA HIS A 646 13.83 -0.09 -27.24
C HIS A 646 12.99 -1.22 -26.64
N GLU A 647 13.32 -2.48 -26.93
CA GLU A 647 12.67 -3.64 -26.31
C GLU A 647 12.74 -3.57 -24.78
N ALA A 648 13.95 -3.36 -24.21
CA ALA A 648 14.13 -3.24 -22.78
C ALA A 648 13.33 -2.07 -22.17
N HIS A 649 13.35 -0.91 -22.83
CA HIS A 649 12.63 0.28 -22.36
C HIS A 649 11.11 0.11 -22.43
N SER A 650 10.60 -0.53 -23.49
CA SER A 650 9.16 -0.79 -23.64
C SER A 650 8.62 -1.69 -22.53
N ARG A 651 9.44 -2.61 -22.03
CA ARG A 651 9.09 -3.55 -20.96
C ARG A 651 9.23 -2.93 -19.56
N ALA A 652 10.29 -2.16 -19.34
CA ALA A 652 10.59 -1.54 -18.06
C ALA A 652 10.86 -0.03 -18.21
N PRO A 653 9.84 0.78 -18.55
CA PRO A 653 10.02 2.19 -18.88
C PRO A 653 10.36 3.08 -17.66
N GLY A 654 10.39 2.51 -16.46
CA GLY A 654 10.81 3.17 -15.22
C GLY A 654 12.15 2.67 -14.66
N ASP A 655 12.79 1.66 -15.26
CA ASP A 655 14.10 1.20 -14.79
C ASP A 655 15.19 2.20 -15.22
N LEU A 656 15.80 2.87 -14.24
CA LEU A 656 16.81 3.90 -14.49
C LEU A 656 18.05 3.37 -15.23
N ARG A 657 18.38 2.08 -15.11
CA ARG A 657 19.49 1.47 -15.85
C ARG A 657 19.16 1.42 -17.34
N VAL A 658 17.95 1.00 -17.66
CA VAL A 658 17.44 0.93 -19.03
C VAL A 658 17.28 2.33 -19.63
N VAL A 659 16.75 3.28 -18.84
CA VAL A 659 16.66 4.70 -19.23
C VAL A 659 18.05 5.28 -19.52
N ALA A 660 19.05 4.99 -18.69
CA ALA A 660 20.41 5.47 -18.91
C ALA A 660 21.01 4.91 -20.21
N SER A 661 20.87 3.60 -20.46
CA SER A 661 21.40 2.97 -21.66
C SER A 661 20.67 3.41 -22.93
N TYR A 662 19.36 3.63 -22.86
CA TYR A 662 18.58 4.18 -23.98
C TYR A 662 18.88 5.67 -24.22
N ALA A 663 19.12 6.45 -23.17
CA ALA A 663 19.61 7.81 -23.31
C ALA A 663 21.01 7.88 -23.94
N ALA A 664 21.89 6.92 -23.61
CA ALA A 664 23.22 6.81 -24.24
C ALA A 664 23.13 6.50 -25.74
N LEU A 665 22.20 5.64 -26.17
CA LEU A 665 21.89 5.44 -27.58
C LEU A 665 21.46 6.75 -28.25
N LEU A 666 20.48 7.46 -27.68
CA LEU A 666 19.99 8.72 -28.23
C LEU A 666 21.09 9.78 -28.31
N GLN A 667 22.00 9.81 -27.34
CA GLN A 667 23.18 10.67 -27.37
C GLN A 667 24.13 10.33 -28.53
N GLN A 668 24.43 9.05 -28.77
CA GLN A 668 25.24 8.62 -29.91
C GLN A 668 24.57 8.91 -31.26
N GLN A 669 23.23 8.94 -31.29
CA GLN A 669 22.44 9.36 -32.46
C GLN A 669 22.36 10.90 -32.63
N GLY A 670 22.91 11.69 -31.71
CA GLY A 670 22.83 13.16 -31.72
C GLY A 670 21.50 13.74 -31.23
N LYS A 671 20.56 12.91 -30.74
CA LYS A 671 19.24 13.30 -30.24
C LYS A 671 19.28 13.71 -28.76
N LEU A 672 20.07 14.74 -28.44
CA LEU A 672 20.36 15.14 -27.06
C LEU A 672 19.10 15.60 -26.29
N GLU A 673 18.17 16.28 -26.96
CA GLU A 673 16.93 16.77 -26.36
C GLU A 673 16.00 15.62 -25.95
N ASP A 674 15.94 14.57 -26.76
CA ASP A 674 15.17 13.36 -26.47
C ASP A 674 15.78 12.58 -25.31
N ALA A 675 17.11 12.45 -25.29
CA ALA A 675 17.83 11.84 -24.17
C ALA A 675 17.54 12.58 -22.86
N LEU A 676 17.60 13.93 -22.87
CA LEU A 676 17.31 14.74 -21.69
C LEU A 676 15.85 14.59 -21.23
N ARG A 677 14.89 14.58 -22.15
CA ARG A 677 13.47 14.34 -21.84
C ARG A 677 13.26 12.96 -21.23
N LEU A 678 13.89 11.93 -21.79
CA LEU A 678 13.81 10.56 -21.32
C LEU A 678 14.38 10.43 -19.90
N VAL A 679 15.56 10.98 -19.64
CA VAL A 679 16.18 10.96 -18.30
C VAL A 679 15.33 11.73 -17.29
N LYS A 680 14.80 12.91 -17.65
CA LYS A 680 13.90 13.69 -16.78
C LYS A 680 12.62 12.91 -16.45
N ALA A 681 11.99 12.29 -17.45
CA ALA A 681 10.81 11.48 -17.24
C ALA A 681 11.12 10.25 -16.34
N GLY A 682 12.27 9.61 -16.54
CA GLY A 682 12.74 8.52 -15.67
C GLY A 682 12.98 8.96 -14.23
N LEU A 683 13.55 10.15 -14.01
CA LEU A 683 13.80 10.72 -12.68
C LEU A 683 12.54 11.28 -12.01
N GLN A 684 11.54 11.73 -12.76
CA GLN A 684 10.24 12.18 -12.20
C GLN A 684 9.32 11.02 -11.87
N ARG A 685 9.52 9.88 -12.53
CA ARG A 685 8.94 8.61 -12.14
C ARG A 685 9.70 7.99 -10.96
N ARG A 686 10.57 8.69 -10.22
CA ARG A 686 11.19 8.11 -9.02
C ARG A 686 10.13 7.92 -7.96
#